data_AF-A0A957PVL0-F1
#
_entry.id   AF-A0A957PVL0-F1
#
_cell.length_a   1.000
_cell.length_b   1.000
_cell.length_c   1.000
_cell.angle_alpha   90.00
_cell.angle_beta   90.00
_cell.angle_gamma   90.00
#
_symmetry.space_group_name_H-M   'P 1'
#
loop_
_entity.id
_entity.type
_entity.pdbx_description
1 polymer ?
#
loop_
_entity_poly.entity_id
_entity_poly.type
_entity_poly.pdbx_seq_one_letter_code
_entity_poly.pdbx_strand_id
1 'polypeptide(L)'
;MSNDFVHLHVHSEYSMLDGLGRIKDLVKEANRLGQKSLALTDHGVMHGAIEFFRACKAGDVKPIIGVEAYQTVWGRPMGGRDSQLDRENYHLLLIAKNMTGYRNLLKIASHSQLEGYYYKPRVDHDFLAAHAEGLICTTGCLGAEVPQLLMNGREQEAYERFGWYVETFGKENFYIELQEHSIPELIPVNKSLVPWADKFGIGLLATNDVHYVKAEDADPHEMLLCVQTGESIKSDKRMRLSDQSYFLKSREQMEATFRPYIDLPASAFDNSLRIAEMCDVDLEDDQYHLPDIEIPEGHTYTTYLRQVTEEGMERLYGERAKTTELQERKERELGVIAKMGFDVYFLIVADLCNFARSRNIWWNVRGSGAGSLVAYCTGITGLDPLKNNLIFERFLNPARVTMPDFDLDFPDDQREEMIRYTIDKYGDDQVAQIVTFGRMKARAAIRDVGRAQEVPLHEVDRIAKLIPAIPGKPVTIKDVMTEGHEFYNPELVDLYKKESWVTSLLDYSMKLEGVARHSGIHAAAVIVADRELTHYAPLMKPSKGSVTGTIAQFEFPILESIGLLKVDFLGLSTLSVMREAGRLIKERHGITYTLANIPFEGDETIEAFKLLSSGEVSGVFQVESAGMRRVLTEMRPHLFEHIIATISLYR
;
A
#
# COMPACT_ATOMS: atom_id res chain seq x y z
N MET A 1 7.07 9.07 -40.89
CA MET A 1 6.23 9.53 -39.78
C MET A 1 6.64 8.72 -38.57
N SER A 2 6.68 9.31 -37.38
CA SER A 2 6.99 8.54 -36.17
C SER A 2 5.86 7.55 -35.91
N ASN A 3 6.16 6.25 -35.76
CA ASN A 3 5.17 5.25 -35.34
C ASN A 3 4.96 5.26 -33.81
N ASP A 4 5.50 6.28 -33.11
CA ASP A 4 5.41 6.42 -31.66
C ASP A 4 4.03 6.96 -31.23
N PHE A 5 3.54 6.47 -30.09
CA PHE A 5 2.25 6.80 -29.48
C PHE A 5 2.30 6.52 -27.98
N VAL A 6 1.65 7.35 -27.18
CA VAL A 6 1.63 7.21 -25.71
C VAL A 6 0.20 7.00 -25.25
N HIS A 7 -0.05 5.89 -24.55
CA HIS A 7 -1.33 5.70 -23.86
C HIS A 7 -1.38 6.56 -22.60
N LEU A 8 -2.33 7.49 -22.55
CA LEU A 8 -2.54 8.44 -21.45
C LEU A 8 -3.74 8.10 -20.54
N HIS A 9 -4.57 7.14 -20.95
CA HIS A 9 -5.74 6.66 -20.20
C HIS A 9 -5.59 5.15 -20.02
N VAL A 10 -5.06 4.73 -18.87
CA VAL A 10 -4.62 3.36 -18.60
C VAL A 10 -4.93 2.98 -17.15
N HIS A 11 -5.69 1.91 -17.00
CA HIS A 11 -6.06 1.29 -15.74
C HIS A 11 -5.16 0.09 -15.46
N SER A 12 -4.66 0.03 -14.23
CA SER A 12 -3.93 -1.12 -13.71
C SER A 12 -4.81 -1.99 -12.83
N GLU A 13 -4.23 -3.06 -12.29
CA GLU A 13 -4.84 -3.88 -11.24
C GLU A 13 -5.28 -3.07 -9.99
N TYR A 14 -4.81 -1.84 -9.82
CA TYR A 14 -5.23 -0.96 -8.73
C TYR A 14 -6.54 -0.22 -8.98
N SER A 15 -7.03 -0.20 -10.22
CA SER A 15 -8.45 0.04 -10.53
C SER A 15 -9.25 -1.20 -10.11
N MET A 16 -9.29 -1.44 -8.80
CA MET A 16 -9.94 -2.60 -8.21
C MET A 16 -11.40 -2.64 -8.68
N LEU A 17 -11.88 -3.84 -9.01
CA LEU A 17 -13.19 -4.06 -9.61
C LEU A 17 -13.28 -3.83 -11.13
N ASP A 18 -12.17 -3.51 -11.80
CA ASP A 18 -12.15 -3.30 -13.25
C ASP A 18 -10.83 -3.77 -13.88
N GLY A 19 -9.71 -3.09 -13.59
CA GLY A 19 -8.45 -3.29 -14.30
C GLY A 19 -7.77 -4.63 -14.01
N LEU A 20 -7.25 -5.27 -15.07
CA LEU A 20 -6.45 -6.50 -15.01
C LEU A 20 -4.95 -6.22 -15.21
N GLY A 21 -4.59 -5.08 -15.80
CA GLY A 21 -3.23 -4.76 -16.20
C GLY A 21 -2.25 -4.66 -15.02
N ARG A 22 -1.42 -5.68 -14.79
CA ARG A 22 -0.31 -5.58 -13.83
C ARG A 22 0.70 -4.56 -14.32
N ILE A 23 1.16 -3.68 -13.44
CA ILE A 23 2.06 -2.56 -13.77
C ILE A 23 3.27 -3.01 -14.60
N LYS A 24 3.97 -4.06 -14.16
CA LYS A 24 5.18 -4.55 -14.84
C LYS A 24 4.88 -5.10 -16.23
N ASP A 25 3.72 -5.73 -16.41
CA ASP A 25 3.31 -6.27 -17.71
C ASP A 25 2.90 -5.15 -18.67
N LEU A 26 2.22 -4.10 -18.17
CA LEU A 26 1.91 -2.89 -18.93
C LEU A 26 3.18 -2.20 -19.46
N VAL A 27 4.17 -1.97 -18.60
CA VAL A 27 5.45 -1.34 -18.98
C VAL A 27 6.20 -2.19 -20.01
N LYS A 28 6.24 -3.51 -19.81
CA LYS A 28 6.90 -4.44 -20.74
C LYS A 28 6.24 -4.42 -22.11
N GLU A 29 4.92 -4.36 -22.17
CA GLU A 29 4.18 -4.31 -23.41
C GLU A 29 4.35 -2.97 -24.14
N ALA A 30 4.32 -1.85 -23.42
CA ALA A 30 4.62 -0.53 -23.99
C ALA A 30 6.01 -0.51 -24.64
N ASN A 31 7.03 -1.04 -23.96
CA ASN A 31 8.38 -1.14 -24.52
C ASN A 31 8.43 -2.09 -25.74
N ARG A 32 7.70 -3.22 -25.71
CA ARG A 32 7.57 -4.14 -26.86
C ARG A 32 6.95 -3.45 -28.08
N LEU A 33 6.00 -2.55 -27.86
CA LEU A 33 5.35 -1.72 -28.90
C LEU A 33 6.23 -0.53 -29.35
N GLY A 34 7.38 -0.31 -28.71
CA GLY A 34 8.29 0.79 -29.01
C GLY A 34 7.89 2.13 -28.38
N GLN A 35 6.89 2.13 -27.50
CA GLN A 35 6.36 3.33 -26.85
C GLN A 35 7.31 3.79 -25.74
N LYS A 36 7.73 5.05 -25.78
CA LYS A 36 8.73 5.60 -24.86
C LYS A 36 8.17 6.21 -23.59
N SER A 37 6.85 6.39 -23.52
CA SER A 37 6.17 6.86 -22.31
C SER A 37 4.88 6.07 -22.11
N LEU A 38 4.39 6.03 -20.88
CA LEU A 38 3.12 5.40 -20.50
C LEU A 38 2.54 6.17 -19.32
N ALA A 39 1.21 6.34 -19.29
CA ALA A 39 0.51 6.86 -18.12
C ALA A 39 -0.09 5.76 -17.25
N LEU A 40 -0.35 6.10 -15.98
CA LEU A 40 -1.23 5.37 -15.09
C LEU A 40 -2.32 6.31 -14.59
N THR A 41 -3.59 5.93 -14.79
CA THR A 41 -4.76 6.76 -14.50
C THR A 41 -5.88 5.92 -13.89
N ASP A 42 -5.59 5.27 -12.76
CA ASP A 42 -6.55 4.41 -12.09
C ASP A 42 -7.82 5.15 -11.61
N HIS A 43 -8.91 4.41 -11.43
CA HIS A 43 -10.21 4.96 -11.03
C HIS A 43 -10.23 5.51 -9.59
N GLY A 44 -10.14 6.84 -9.45
CA GLY A 44 -10.33 7.55 -8.18
C GLY A 44 -9.34 7.19 -7.07
N VAL A 45 -8.22 6.55 -7.43
CA VAL A 45 -7.16 6.11 -6.51
C VAL A 45 -5.80 6.26 -7.18
N MET A 46 -4.76 6.31 -6.37
CA MET A 46 -3.38 6.41 -6.86
C MET A 46 -2.47 5.31 -6.29
N HIS A 47 -3.04 4.19 -5.82
CA HIS A 47 -2.33 3.11 -5.12
C HIS A 47 -1.02 2.67 -5.79
N GLY A 48 -1.01 2.56 -7.12
CA GLY A 48 0.12 2.07 -7.89
C GLY A 48 1.15 3.13 -8.33
N ALA A 49 0.98 4.41 -8.00
CA ALA A 49 1.73 5.51 -8.63
C ALA A 49 3.27 5.36 -8.52
N ILE A 50 3.79 5.08 -7.32
CA ILE A 50 5.24 4.94 -7.11
C ILE A 50 5.76 3.61 -7.67
N GLU A 51 4.99 2.52 -7.50
CA GLU A 51 5.34 1.22 -8.11
C GLU A 51 5.46 1.33 -9.64
N PHE A 52 4.51 2.03 -10.26
CA PHE A 52 4.49 2.33 -11.69
C PHE A 52 5.65 3.20 -12.12
N PHE A 53 5.91 4.29 -11.41
CA PHE A 53 7.04 5.17 -11.66
C PHE A 53 8.36 4.39 -11.71
N ARG A 54 8.61 3.55 -10.71
CA ARG A 54 9.81 2.71 -10.61
C ARG A 54 9.86 1.62 -11.68
N ALA A 55 8.73 0.99 -11.98
CA ALA A 55 8.65 -0.02 -13.04
C ALA A 55 8.96 0.59 -14.41
N CYS A 56 8.41 1.77 -14.71
CA CYS A 56 8.70 2.54 -15.91
C CYS A 56 10.19 2.87 -16.03
N LYS A 57 10.80 3.44 -14.97
CA LYS A 57 12.24 3.74 -14.94
C LYS A 57 13.10 2.50 -15.18
N ALA A 58 12.77 1.37 -14.56
CA ALA A 58 13.47 0.10 -14.76
C ALA A 58 13.29 -0.49 -16.17
N GLY A 59 12.21 -0.12 -16.87
CA GLY A 59 11.88 -0.57 -18.21
C GLY A 59 12.28 0.40 -19.33
N ASP A 60 13.02 1.47 -19.03
CA ASP A 60 13.38 2.57 -19.96
C ASP A 60 12.13 3.23 -20.62
N VAL A 61 11.05 3.33 -19.85
CA VAL A 61 9.79 4.02 -20.23
C VAL A 61 9.62 5.24 -19.33
N LYS A 62 9.26 6.40 -19.89
CA LYS A 62 8.94 7.60 -19.10
C LYS A 62 7.57 7.45 -18.43
N PRO A 63 7.48 7.52 -17.09
CA PRO A 63 6.21 7.46 -16.39
C PRO A 63 5.45 8.78 -16.50
N ILE A 64 4.13 8.71 -16.70
CA ILE A 64 3.19 9.82 -16.62
C ILE A 64 2.18 9.50 -15.52
N ILE A 65 2.08 10.35 -14.51
CA ILE A 65 1.26 10.08 -13.32
C ILE A 65 -0.07 10.81 -13.46
N GLY A 66 -1.17 10.08 -13.33
CA GLY A 66 -2.51 10.65 -13.38
C GLY A 66 -3.50 9.87 -12.52
N VAL A 67 -4.77 10.22 -12.69
CA VAL A 67 -5.92 9.57 -12.05
C VAL A 67 -7.13 9.82 -12.93
N GLU A 68 -8.00 8.82 -13.09
CA GLU A 68 -9.34 9.07 -13.60
C GLU A 68 -10.25 9.35 -12.40
N ALA A 69 -10.46 10.63 -12.11
CA ALA A 69 -11.25 11.07 -10.96
C ALA A 69 -12.74 10.91 -11.24
N TYR A 70 -13.53 10.73 -10.17
CA TYR A 70 -14.98 10.91 -10.26
C TYR A 70 -15.33 12.35 -9.90
N GLN A 71 -16.17 12.98 -10.68
CA GLN A 71 -16.63 14.35 -10.49
C GLN A 71 -18.13 14.37 -10.17
N THR A 72 -18.56 15.26 -9.28
CA THR A 72 -19.99 15.46 -9.02
C THR A 72 -20.69 16.11 -10.22
N VAL A 73 -22.01 16.00 -10.26
CA VAL A 73 -22.82 16.78 -11.20
C VAL A 73 -22.60 18.28 -10.97
N TRP A 74 -22.59 19.07 -12.04
CA TRP A 74 -22.39 20.53 -11.97
C TRP A 74 -23.21 21.22 -10.88
N GLY A 75 -22.54 22.05 -10.07
CA GLY A 75 -23.15 22.84 -9.00
C GLY A 75 -23.56 22.03 -7.76
N ARG A 76 -23.27 20.72 -7.72
CA ARG A 76 -23.45 19.91 -6.52
C ARG A 76 -22.17 19.94 -5.67
N PRO A 77 -22.29 19.99 -4.34
CA PRO A 77 -21.13 19.97 -3.46
C PRO A 77 -20.52 18.57 -3.38
N MET A 78 -19.20 18.50 -3.18
CA MET A 78 -18.45 17.25 -2.97
C MET A 78 -19.06 16.39 -1.84
N GLY A 79 -19.45 17.03 -0.73
CA GLY A 79 -20.10 16.40 0.42
C GLY A 79 -21.58 16.05 0.24
N GLY A 80 -22.18 16.25 -0.94
CA GLY A 80 -23.59 15.96 -1.20
C GLY A 80 -23.96 14.49 -0.99
N ARG A 81 -25.14 14.24 -0.40
CA ARG A 81 -25.67 12.91 -0.04
C ARG A 81 -27.16 12.72 -0.36
N ASP A 82 -27.76 13.61 -1.16
CA ASP A 82 -29.13 13.45 -1.62
C ASP A 82 -29.21 12.29 -2.62
N SER A 83 -30.02 11.28 -2.30
CA SER A 83 -30.13 10.05 -3.10
C SER A 83 -30.61 10.26 -4.55
N GLN A 84 -31.31 11.37 -4.84
CA GLN A 84 -31.81 11.68 -6.17
C GLN A 84 -30.85 12.57 -6.97
N LEU A 85 -30.09 13.43 -6.28
CA LEU A 85 -29.27 14.45 -6.93
C LEU A 85 -27.77 14.14 -6.92
N ASP A 86 -27.29 13.39 -5.91
CA ASP A 86 -25.86 13.16 -5.67
C ASP A 86 -25.42 11.72 -5.99
N ARG A 87 -26.31 10.88 -6.54
CA ARG A 87 -25.96 9.52 -6.95
C ARG A 87 -25.11 9.50 -8.22
N GLU A 88 -25.42 10.40 -9.15
CA GLU A 88 -24.70 10.52 -10.42
C GLU A 88 -23.33 11.17 -10.22
N ASN A 89 -22.40 10.76 -11.08
CA ASN A 89 -21.05 11.28 -11.15
C ASN A 89 -20.50 11.06 -12.56
N TYR A 90 -19.48 11.81 -12.90
CA TYR A 90 -18.80 11.75 -14.19
C TYR A 90 -17.35 11.36 -14.01
N HIS A 91 -16.77 10.75 -15.03
CA HIS A 91 -15.32 10.51 -15.07
C HIS A 91 -14.58 11.78 -15.51
N LEU A 92 -13.34 11.94 -15.05
CA LEU A 92 -12.46 13.05 -15.43
C LEU A 92 -11.00 12.61 -15.42
N LEU A 93 -10.37 12.58 -16.60
CA LEU A 93 -8.96 12.24 -16.71
C LEU A 93 -8.09 13.44 -16.29
N LEU A 94 -7.21 13.23 -15.31
CA LEU A 94 -6.27 14.22 -14.81
C LEU A 94 -4.85 13.67 -14.84
N ILE A 95 -3.90 14.46 -15.33
CA ILE A 95 -2.49 14.10 -15.45
C ILE A 95 -1.63 15.19 -14.80
N ALA A 96 -0.64 14.78 -14.00
CA ALA A 96 0.33 15.69 -13.41
C ALA A 96 1.39 16.10 -14.44
N LYS A 97 1.39 17.39 -14.81
CA LYS A 97 2.44 17.98 -15.66
C LYS A 97 3.76 18.16 -14.90
N ASN A 98 3.69 18.41 -13.59
CA ASN A 98 4.86 18.66 -12.75
C ASN A 98 4.57 18.31 -11.29
N MET A 99 5.54 18.53 -10.40
CA MET A 99 5.37 18.25 -8.96
C MET A 99 4.25 19.05 -8.28
N THR A 100 3.90 20.24 -8.78
CA THR A 100 2.71 20.96 -8.29
C THR A 100 1.44 20.21 -8.67
N GLY A 101 1.35 19.76 -9.93
CA GLY A 101 0.27 18.90 -10.40
C GLY A 101 0.16 17.60 -9.61
N TYR A 102 1.29 16.92 -9.36
CA TYR A 102 1.31 15.69 -8.57
C TYR A 102 0.76 15.92 -7.15
N ARG A 103 1.19 16.98 -6.46
CA ARG A 103 0.66 17.35 -5.14
C ARG A 103 -0.84 17.65 -5.19
N ASN A 104 -1.31 18.30 -6.26
CA ASN A 104 -2.74 18.52 -6.45
C ASN A 104 -3.51 17.22 -6.70
N LEU A 105 -2.94 16.25 -7.44
CA LEU A 105 -3.53 14.91 -7.58
C LEU A 105 -3.63 14.19 -6.24
N LEU A 106 -2.60 14.26 -5.39
CA LEU A 106 -2.65 13.68 -4.05
C LEU A 106 -3.80 14.26 -3.24
N LYS A 107 -3.99 15.59 -3.28
CA LYS A 107 -5.11 16.26 -2.61
C LYS A 107 -6.46 15.87 -3.18
N ILE A 108 -6.63 15.85 -4.51
CA ILE A 108 -7.87 15.46 -5.18
C ILE A 108 -8.23 14.00 -4.85
N ALA A 109 -7.28 13.07 -4.94
CA ALA A 109 -7.49 11.67 -4.60
C ALA A 109 -7.82 11.48 -3.10
N SER A 110 -7.24 12.30 -2.23
CA SER A 110 -7.50 12.26 -0.78
C SER A 110 -8.88 12.83 -0.42
N HIS A 111 -9.18 14.06 -0.82
CA HIS A 111 -10.43 14.73 -0.46
C HIS A 111 -11.65 14.06 -1.08
N SER A 112 -11.51 13.51 -2.28
CA SER A 112 -12.58 12.72 -2.90
C SER A 112 -12.95 11.47 -2.08
N GLN A 113 -11.98 10.88 -1.36
CA GLN A 113 -12.22 9.75 -0.46
C GLN A 113 -12.72 10.20 0.93
N LEU A 114 -12.13 11.25 1.50
CA LEU A 114 -12.42 11.68 2.88
C LEU A 114 -13.75 12.44 2.99
N GLU A 115 -14.03 13.33 2.04
CA GLU A 115 -15.20 14.20 2.05
C GLU A 115 -16.21 13.81 0.96
N GLY A 116 -15.70 13.49 -0.23
CA GLY A 116 -16.49 13.26 -1.44
C GLY A 116 -17.15 11.89 -1.56
N TYR A 117 -16.76 10.93 -0.72
CA TYR A 117 -17.11 9.53 -0.92
C TYR A 117 -18.60 9.28 -0.68
N TYR A 118 -19.29 8.87 -1.73
CA TYR A 118 -20.67 8.35 -1.65
C TYR A 118 -20.71 6.88 -2.06
N TYR A 119 -20.91 6.58 -3.35
CA TYR A 119 -20.65 5.26 -3.93
C TYR A 119 -19.25 5.15 -4.55
N LYS A 120 -18.72 6.30 -4.98
CA LYS A 120 -17.38 6.50 -5.54
C LYS A 120 -16.74 7.72 -4.86
N PRO A 121 -15.41 7.83 -4.84
CA PRO A 121 -14.71 9.00 -4.32
C PRO A 121 -14.82 10.15 -5.31
N ARG A 122 -15.66 11.16 -5.03
CA ARG A 122 -15.98 12.24 -5.99
C ARG A 122 -15.36 13.57 -5.58
N VAL A 123 -15.03 14.41 -6.54
CA VAL A 123 -14.61 15.81 -6.32
C VAL A 123 -15.60 16.76 -7.01
N ASP A 124 -15.79 17.97 -6.48
CA ASP A 124 -16.63 18.99 -7.12
C ASP A 124 -15.82 19.96 -7.98
N HIS A 125 -16.53 20.74 -8.81
CA HIS A 125 -15.93 21.71 -9.73
C HIS A 125 -15.15 22.81 -8.99
N ASP A 126 -15.62 23.27 -7.83
CA ASP A 126 -14.95 24.34 -7.06
C ASP A 126 -13.61 23.86 -6.51
N PHE A 127 -13.55 22.65 -5.93
CA PHE A 127 -12.31 22.05 -5.45
C PHE A 127 -11.34 21.77 -6.58
N LEU A 128 -11.83 21.28 -7.73
CA LEU A 128 -11.02 21.10 -8.93
C LEU A 128 -10.41 22.41 -9.42
N ALA A 129 -11.19 23.49 -9.49
CA ALA A 129 -10.69 24.79 -9.91
C ALA A 129 -9.60 25.33 -8.97
N ALA A 130 -9.76 25.13 -7.66
CA ALA A 130 -8.76 25.52 -6.67
C ALA A 130 -7.45 24.73 -6.76
N HIS A 131 -7.46 23.55 -7.40
CA HIS A 131 -6.31 22.64 -7.51
C HIS A 131 -5.93 22.30 -8.95
N ALA A 132 -6.33 23.13 -9.93
CA ALA A 132 -6.06 22.89 -11.35
C ALA A 132 -4.60 23.16 -11.76
N GLU A 133 -3.84 23.89 -10.95
CA GLU A 133 -2.46 24.26 -11.27
C GLU A 133 -1.58 23.01 -11.48
N GLY A 134 -0.83 23.00 -12.59
CA GLY A 134 0.08 21.90 -12.90
C GLY A 134 -0.62 20.62 -13.40
N LEU A 135 -1.94 20.64 -13.62
CA LEU A 135 -2.69 19.52 -14.16
C LEU A 135 -2.96 19.69 -15.66
N ILE A 136 -2.96 18.58 -16.37
CA ILE A 136 -3.56 18.41 -17.70
C ILE A 136 -4.86 17.65 -17.52
N CYS A 137 -5.91 18.10 -18.20
CA CYS A 137 -7.26 17.56 -18.12
C CYS A 137 -7.80 17.26 -19.53
N THR A 138 -8.72 16.32 -19.65
CA THR A 138 -9.39 16.04 -20.91
C THR A 138 -10.91 16.10 -20.78
N THR A 139 -11.62 16.07 -21.92
CA THR A 139 -13.08 15.86 -21.93
C THR A 139 -13.51 14.49 -21.40
N GLY A 140 -12.58 13.55 -21.21
CA GLY A 140 -12.81 12.23 -20.64
C GLY A 140 -13.42 11.19 -21.59
N CYS A 141 -13.66 10.00 -21.04
CA CYS A 141 -14.34 8.87 -21.69
C CYS A 141 -15.84 9.13 -21.86
N LEU A 142 -16.59 8.15 -22.38
CA LEU A 142 -18.06 8.27 -22.52
C LEU A 142 -18.77 8.54 -21.19
N GLY A 143 -18.20 8.13 -20.06
CA GLY A 143 -18.71 8.39 -18.71
C GLY A 143 -18.45 9.81 -18.19
N ALA A 144 -17.77 10.68 -18.95
CA ALA A 144 -17.43 12.03 -18.55
C ALA A 144 -18.55 13.05 -18.82
N GLU A 145 -18.45 14.22 -18.19
CA GLU A 145 -19.52 15.23 -18.14
C GLU A 145 -19.92 15.73 -19.53
N VAL A 146 -18.95 16.15 -20.35
CA VAL A 146 -19.21 16.71 -21.68
C VAL A 146 -19.79 15.64 -22.63
N PRO A 147 -19.19 14.43 -22.77
CA PRO A 147 -19.78 13.34 -23.54
C PRO A 147 -21.21 12.97 -23.09
N GLN A 148 -21.46 12.84 -21.79
CA GLN A 148 -22.80 12.52 -21.27
C GLN A 148 -23.83 13.60 -21.59
N LEU A 149 -23.48 14.88 -21.51
CA LEU A 149 -24.39 15.96 -21.89
C LEU A 149 -24.72 15.93 -23.39
N LEU A 150 -23.74 15.65 -24.24
CA LEU A 150 -23.95 15.49 -25.69
C LEU A 150 -24.86 14.30 -26.00
N MET A 151 -24.63 13.15 -25.36
CA MET A 151 -25.48 11.96 -25.52
C MET A 151 -26.94 12.21 -25.13
N ASN A 152 -27.16 13.03 -24.10
CA ASN A 152 -28.49 13.37 -23.62
C ASN A 152 -29.13 14.54 -24.37
N GLY A 153 -28.54 15.00 -25.48
CA GLY A 153 -29.06 16.10 -26.30
C GLY A 153 -28.97 17.48 -25.65
N ARG A 154 -28.16 17.64 -24.59
CA ARG A 154 -27.96 18.88 -23.83
C ARG A 154 -26.74 19.65 -24.35
N GLU A 155 -26.69 19.89 -25.66
CA GLU A 155 -25.51 20.46 -26.34
C GLU A 155 -25.11 21.84 -25.81
N GLN A 156 -26.07 22.70 -25.49
CA GLN A 156 -25.80 24.02 -24.92
C GLN A 156 -25.08 23.93 -23.57
N GLU A 157 -25.50 23.00 -22.71
CA GLU A 157 -24.87 22.79 -21.41
C GLU A 157 -23.49 22.15 -21.58
N ALA A 158 -23.34 21.19 -22.50
CA ALA A 158 -22.04 20.62 -22.86
C ALA A 158 -21.05 21.72 -23.30
N TYR A 159 -21.52 22.68 -24.10
CA TYR A 159 -20.74 23.82 -24.56
C TYR A 159 -20.30 24.74 -23.40
N GLU A 160 -21.20 25.01 -22.46
CA GLU A 160 -20.91 25.80 -21.25
C GLU A 160 -19.89 25.09 -20.33
N ARG A 161 -20.05 23.78 -20.11
CA ARG A 161 -19.10 22.99 -19.33
C ARG A 161 -17.73 22.95 -19.99
N PHE A 162 -17.70 22.74 -21.31
CA PHE A 162 -16.45 22.79 -22.08
C PHE A 162 -15.72 24.12 -21.88
N GLY A 163 -16.45 25.24 -21.96
CA GLY A 163 -15.89 26.57 -21.69
C GLY A 163 -15.28 26.69 -20.30
N TRP A 164 -15.95 26.18 -19.26
CA TRP A 164 -15.42 26.15 -17.89
C TRP A 164 -14.12 25.35 -17.77
N TYR A 165 -14.01 24.18 -18.40
CA TYR A 165 -12.75 23.41 -18.40
C TYR A 165 -11.60 24.17 -19.08
N VAL A 166 -11.89 24.82 -20.21
CA VAL A 166 -10.91 25.65 -20.93
C VAL A 166 -10.42 26.81 -20.07
N GLU A 167 -11.31 27.47 -19.34
CA GLU A 167 -10.96 28.57 -18.43
C GLU A 167 -10.17 28.09 -17.21
N THR A 168 -10.55 26.93 -16.65
CA THR A 168 -9.98 26.39 -15.42
C THR A 168 -8.57 25.82 -15.62
N PHE A 169 -8.38 24.99 -16.64
CA PHE A 169 -7.09 24.32 -16.90
C PHE A 169 -6.22 25.09 -17.90
N GLY A 170 -6.82 25.97 -18.70
CA GLY A 170 -6.16 26.71 -19.76
C GLY A 170 -6.02 25.90 -21.05
N LYS A 171 -5.97 26.61 -22.18
CA LYS A 171 -5.96 26.02 -23.53
C LYS A 171 -4.81 25.05 -23.82
N GLU A 172 -3.69 25.23 -23.12
CA GLU A 172 -2.51 24.37 -23.29
C GLU A 172 -2.56 23.10 -22.43
N ASN A 173 -3.44 23.04 -21.41
CA ASN A 173 -3.54 21.89 -20.51
C ASN A 173 -4.92 21.22 -20.57
N PHE A 174 -5.79 21.61 -21.49
CA PHE A 174 -7.06 20.95 -21.74
C PHE A 174 -7.09 20.35 -23.14
N TYR A 175 -7.55 19.12 -23.28
CA TYR A 175 -7.62 18.39 -24.55
C TYR A 175 -8.98 17.75 -24.77
N ILE A 176 -9.42 17.69 -26.02
CA ILE A 176 -10.57 16.89 -26.43
C ILE A 176 -10.12 15.45 -26.55
N GLU A 177 -10.53 14.60 -25.62
CA GLU A 177 -10.27 13.18 -25.67
C GLU A 177 -11.27 12.48 -26.59
N LEU A 178 -10.72 11.63 -27.47
CA LEU A 178 -11.46 10.82 -28.42
C LEU A 178 -11.10 9.35 -28.17
N GLN A 179 -12.14 8.54 -27.98
CA GLN A 179 -12.05 7.09 -27.81
C GLN A 179 -12.95 6.42 -28.85
N GLU A 180 -12.60 5.20 -29.26
CA GLU A 180 -13.42 4.43 -30.19
C GLU A 180 -13.35 2.94 -29.84
N HIS A 181 -14.53 2.40 -29.56
CA HIS A 181 -14.81 1.01 -29.20
C HIS A 181 -16.14 0.64 -29.86
N SER A 182 -16.60 -0.61 -29.78
CA SER A 182 -17.92 -1.01 -30.29
C SER A 182 -19.09 -0.46 -29.44
N ILE A 183 -19.16 0.86 -29.29
CA ILE A 183 -20.19 1.62 -28.59
C ILE A 183 -20.81 2.62 -29.58
N PRO A 184 -22.06 2.41 -30.04
CA PRO A 184 -22.71 3.25 -31.05
C PRO A 184 -22.72 4.75 -30.73
N GLU A 185 -22.76 5.09 -29.45
CA GLU A 185 -22.85 6.45 -28.93
C GLU A 185 -21.54 7.24 -29.04
N LEU A 186 -20.38 6.59 -29.15
CA LEU A 186 -19.09 7.27 -29.31
C LEU A 186 -19.00 8.02 -30.64
N ILE A 187 -19.51 7.42 -31.73
CA ILE A 187 -19.43 7.99 -33.08
C ILE A 187 -20.08 9.39 -33.17
N PRO A 188 -21.36 9.61 -32.75
CA PRO A 188 -21.97 10.94 -32.79
C PRO A 188 -21.31 11.92 -31.80
N VAL A 189 -20.85 11.45 -30.62
CA VAL A 189 -20.13 12.30 -29.66
C VAL A 189 -18.81 12.80 -30.26
N ASN A 190 -17.98 11.91 -30.80
CA ASN A 190 -16.72 12.24 -31.45
C ASN A 190 -16.92 13.24 -32.61
N LYS A 191 -17.95 13.03 -33.45
CA LYS A 191 -18.29 13.95 -34.55
C LYS A 191 -18.72 15.33 -34.07
N SER A 192 -19.29 15.43 -32.87
CA SER A 192 -19.71 16.70 -32.27
C SER A 192 -18.51 17.43 -31.63
N LEU A 193 -17.59 16.69 -31.02
CA LEU A 193 -16.41 17.24 -30.34
C LEU A 193 -15.31 17.70 -31.31
N VAL A 194 -15.08 16.99 -32.42
CA VAL A 194 -13.98 17.33 -33.34
C VAL A 194 -14.03 18.79 -33.85
N PRO A 195 -15.18 19.33 -34.31
CA PRO A 195 -15.27 20.73 -34.70
C PRO A 195 -15.00 21.73 -33.57
N TRP A 196 -15.14 21.32 -32.30
CA TRP A 196 -14.87 22.20 -31.15
C TRP A 196 -13.38 22.45 -30.97
N ALA A 197 -12.51 21.55 -31.45
CA ALA A 197 -11.06 21.74 -31.42
C ALA A 197 -10.65 23.06 -32.07
N ASP A 198 -11.10 23.31 -33.31
CA ASP A 198 -10.82 24.54 -34.04
C ASP A 198 -11.54 25.75 -33.42
N LYS A 199 -12.77 25.56 -32.96
CA LYS A 199 -13.61 26.64 -32.40
C LYS A 199 -13.01 27.24 -31.13
N PHE A 200 -12.46 26.41 -30.25
CA PHE A 200 -11.87 26.86 -28.99
C PHE A 200 -10.34 27.01 -29.04
N GLY A 201 -9.70 26.45 -30.07
CA GLY A 201 -8.25 26.36 -30.18
C GLY A 201 -7.67 25.34 -29.20
N ILE A 202 -8.29 24.17 -29.12
CA ILE A 202 -7.97 23.06 -28.21
C ILE A 202 -7.47 21.85 -28.99
N GLY A 203 -6.47 21.16 -28.47
CA GLY A 203 -5.91 19.97 -29.12
C GLY A 203 -6.83 18.75 -29.02
N LEU A 204 -6.88 17.94 -30.09
CA LEU A 204 -7.46 16.60 -30.05
C LEU A 204 -6.47 15.61 -29.43
N LEU A 205 -6.96 14.62 -28.70
CA LEU A 205 -6.16 13.56 -28.11
C LEU A 205 -6.87 12.22 -28.28
N ALA A 206 -6.27 11.29 -29.03
CA ALA A 206 -6.76 9.92 -29.11
C ALA A 206 -6.26 9.11 -27.91
N THR A 207 -7.16 8.38 -27.24
CA THR A 207 -6.86 7.43 -26.16
C THR A 207 -7.66 6.14 -26.36
N ASN A 208 -7.43 5.12 -25.52
CA ASN A 208 -8.04 3.80 -25.69
C ASN A 208 -8.55 3.16 -24.39
N ASP A 209 -8.63 3.92 -23.31
CA ASP A 209 -9.19 3.48 -22.02
C ASP A 209 -8.75 2.06 -21.61
N VAL A 210 -7.44 1.88 -21.45
CA VAL A 210 -6.83 0.54 -21.39
C VAL A 210 -7.16 -0.15 -20.06
N HIS A 211 -7.75 -1.35 -20.09
CA HIS A 211 -8.10 -2.13 -18.89
C HIS A 211 -7.28 -3.42 -18.73
N TYR A 212 -6.65 -3.89 -19.81
CA TYR A 212 -5.80 -5.08 -19.82
C TYR A 212 -4.64 -4.93 -20.81
N VAL A 213 -3.60 -5.77 -20.66
CA VAL A 213 -2.32 -5.51 -21.31
C VAL A 213 -2.37 -5.77 -22.82
N LYS A 214 -2.88 -6.94 -23.23
CA LYS A 214 -2.91 -7.38 -24.63
C LYS A 214 -4.31 -7.78 -25.06
N ALA A 215 -4.54 -7.84 -26.38
CA ALA A 215 -5.80 -8.33 -26.94
C ALA A 215 -6.22 -9.72 -26.42
N GLU A 216 -5.25 -10.63 -26.20
CA GLU A 216 -5.48 -11.98 -25.64
C GLU A 216 -5.94 -11.99 -24.17
N ASP A 217 -5.82 -10.86 -23.46
CA ASP A 217 -6.23 -10.73 -22.06
C ASP A 217 -7.70 -10.30 -21.90
N ALA A 218 -8.45 -10.14 -22.99
CA ALA A 218 -9.86 -9.75 -22.94
C ALA A 218 -10.76 -10.78 -22.22
N ASP A 219 -10.61 -12.07 -22.55
CA ASP A 219 -11.39 -13.12 -21.87
C ASP A 219 -11.00 -13.26 -20.38
N PRO A 220 -9.70 -13.22 -19.99
CA PRO A 220 -9.31 -13.11 -18.59
C PRO A 220 -9.86 -11.89 -17.86
N HIS A 221 -9.95 -10.75 -18.53
CA HIS A 221 -10.54 -9.54 -17.95
C HIS A 221 -12.05 -9.73 -17.70
N GLU A 222 -12.78 -10.30 -18.65
CA GLU A 222 -14.19 -10.65 -18.45
C GLU A 222 -14.39 -11.65 -17.30
N MET A 223 -13.48 -12.61 -17.14
CA MET A 223 -13.46 -13.53 -16.00
C MET A 223 -13.23 -12.79 -14.67
N LEU A 224 -12.33 -11.81 -14.63
CA LEU A 224 -12.09 -10.97 -13.45
C LEU A 224 -13.38 -10.23 -13.02
N LEU A 225 -14.09 -9.61 -13.97
CA LEU A 225 -15.37 -8.94 -13.71
C LEU A 225 -16.42 -9.90 -13.15
N CYS A 226 -16.50 -11.14 -13.67
CA CYS A 226 -17.39 -12.18 -13.15
C CYS A 226 -17.01 -12.58 -11.71
N VAL A 227 -15.72 -12.78 -11.44
CA VAL A 227 -15.20 -13.11 -10.09
C VAL A 227 -15.58 -12.04 -9.07
N GLN A 228 -15.50 -10.77 -9.45
CA GLN A 228 -15.77 -9.62 -8.59
C GLN A 228 -17.26 -9.42 -8.35
N THR A 229 -18.09 -9.55 -9.38
CA THR A 229 -19.55 -9.45 -9.28
C THR A 229 -20.20 -10.69 -8.65
N GLY A 230 -19.47 -11.80 -8.56
CA GLY A 230 -20.01 -13.08 -8.11
C GLY A 230 -20.95 -13.75 -9.11
N GLU A 231 -20.97 -13.26 -10.35
CA GLU A 231 -21.79 -13.76 -11.44
C GLU A 231 -21.07 -14.87 -12.23
N SER A 232 -21.87 -15.66 -12.94
CA SER A 232 -21.37 -16.69 -13.85
C SER A 232 -20.97 -16.11 -15.19
N ILE A 233 -19.90 -16.63 -15.79
CA ILE A 233 -19.49 -16.30 -17.17
C ILE A 233 -20.58 -16.67 -18.20
N LYS A 234 -21.50 -17.58 -17.84
CA LYS A 234 -22.64 -17.97 -18.69
C LYS A 234 -23.86 -17.06 -18.51
N SER A 235 -23.85 -16.16 -17.53
CA SER A 235 -24.95 -15.23 -17.28
C SER A 235 -25.00 -14.16 -18.38
N ASP A 236 -26.17 -13.94 -18.98
CA ASP A 236 -26.38 -12.88 -19.98
C ASP A 236 -26.37 -11.47 -19.34
N LYS A 237 -26.54 -11.39 -18.01
CA LYS A 237 -26.55 -10.14 -17.25
C LYS A 237 -25.21 -9.81 -16.60
N ARG A 238 -24.17 -10.61 -16.85
CA ARG A 238 -22.84 -10.37 -16.29
C ARG A 238 -22.29 -9.03 -16.75
N MET A 239 -21.46 -8.44 -15.91
CA MET A 239 -20.70 -7.26 -16.26
C MET A 239 -19.64 -7.62 -17.30
N ARG A 240 -19.59 -6.87 -18.41
CA ARG A 240 -18.60 -7.00 -19.48
C ARG A 240 -18.43 -5.66 -20.19
N LEU A 241 -17.27 -5.45 -20.80
CA LEU A 241 -17.05 -4.32 -21.70
C LEU A 241 -17.77 -4.53 -23.03
N SER A 242 -17.88 -3.47 -23.83
CA SER A 242 -18.62 -3.49 -25.10
C SER A 242 -18.00 -4.43 -26.16
N ASP A 243 -16.67 -4.54 -26.16
CA ASP A 243 -15.89 -5.44 -27.00
C ASP A 243 -14.52 -5.74 -26.37
N GLN A 244 -13.62 -6.36 -27.15
CA GLN A 244 -12.29 -6.78 -26.72
C GLN A 244 -11.17 -5.76 -27.04
N SER A 245 -11.49 -4.49 -27.25
CA SER A 245 -10.52 -3.50 -27.76
C SER A 245 -9.78 -2.65 -26.70
N TYR A 246 -9.96 -2.92 -25.40
CA TYR A 246 -9.46 -2.13 -24.27
C TYR A 246 -8.03 -2.53 -23.82
N PHE A 247 -7.11 -2.68 -24.78
CA PHE A 247 -5.72 -3.05 -24.53
C PHE A 247 -4.69 -2.03 -25.05
N LEU A 248 -3.41 -2.19 -24.72
CA LEU A 248 -2.33 -1.37 -25.28
C LEU A 248 -2.19 -1.63 -26.79
N LYS A 249 -2.72 -0.71 -27.59
CA LYS A 249 -2.61 -0.72 -29.05
C LYS A 249 -1.32 -0.05 -29.54
N SER A 250 -0.77 -0.53 -30.66
CA SER A 250 0.22 0.23 -31.43
C SER A 250 -0.42 1.47 -32.07
N ARG A 251 0.40 2.43 -32.53
CA ARG A 251 -0.11 3.61 -33.23
C ARG A 251 -0.96 3.25 -34.45
N GLU A 252 -0.52 2.27 -35.24
CA GLU A 252 -1.24 1.83 -36.43
C GLU A 252 -2.59 1.22 -36.07
N GLN A 253 -2.67 0.47 -34.97
CA GLN A 253 -3.92 -0.07 -34.45
C GLN A 253 -4.84 1.04 -33.95
N MET A 254 -4.29 2.07 -33.30
CA MET A 254 -5.05 3.27 -32.90
C MET A 254 -5.65 3.97 -34.12
N GLU A 255 -4.83 4.32 -35.11
CA GLU A 255 -5.30 4.98 -36.34
C GLU A 255 -6.34 4.13 -37.10
N ALA A 256 -6.13 2.80 -37.16
CA ALA A 256 -7.06 1.88 -37.80
C ALA A 256 -8.42 1.79 -37.07
N THR A 257 -8.45 2.04 -35.75
CA THR A 257 -9.69 2.04 -34.96
C THR A 257 -10.61 3.18 -35.38
N PHE A 258 -10.07 4.39 -35.58
CA PHE A 258 -10.87 5.58 -35.91
C PHE A 258 -11.21 5.70 -37.41
N ARG A 259 -10.33 5.23 -38.29
CA ARG A 259 -10.42 5.41 -39.76
C ARG A 259 -11.79 5.08 -40.38
N PRO A 260 -12.54 4.04 -39.95
CA PRO A 260 -13.86 3.74 -40.51
C PRO A 260 -14.95 4.78 -40.18
N TYR A 261 -14.78 5.55 -39.10
CA TYR A 261 -15.84 6.38 -38.52
C TYR A 261 -15.59 7.87 -38.66
N ILE A 262 -14.33 8.29 -38.56
CA ILE A 262 -13.91 9.69 -38.60
C ILE A 262 -12.47 9.82 -39.12
N ASP A 263 -12.23 10.79 -40.00
CA ASP A 263 -10.89 11.12 -40.49
C ASP A 263 -10.22 12.11 -39.55
N LEU A 264 -9.34 11.62 -38.67
CA LEU A 264 -8.64 12.44 -37.69
C LEU A 264 -7.31 12.94 -38.23
N PRO A 265 -6.92 14.19 -37.94
CA PRO A 265 -5.59 14.68 -38.28
C PRO A 265 -4.53 13.92 -37.47
N ALA A 266 -3.33 13.77 -38.03
CA ALA A 266 -2.21 13.12 -37.33
C ALA A 266 -1.92 13.73 -35.94
N SER A 267 -2.20 15.03 -35.78
CA SER A 267 -2.07 15.74 -34.51
C SER A 267 -2.90 15.16 -33.38
N ALA A 268 -4.03 14.50 -33.65
CA ALA A 268 -4.83 13.82 -32.63
C ALA A 268 -4.06 12.67 -31.95
N PHE A 269 -3.15 12.03 -32.68
CA PHE A 269 -2.29 10.97 -32.17
C PHE A 269 -0.96 11.54 -31.63
N ASP A 270 -0.38 12.54 -32.30
CA ASP A 270 0.89 13.17 -31.91
C ASP A 270 0.80 13.98 -30.60
N ASN A 271 -0.39 14.48 -30.24
CA ASN A 271 -0.57 15.23 -29.00
C ASN A 271 -0.29 14.39 -27.74
N SER A 272 -0.43 13.07 -27.81
CA SER A 272 -0.01 12.17 -26.72
C SER A 272 1.49 12.30 -26.40
N LEU A 273 2.32 12.44 -27.43
CA LEU A 273 3.76 12.66 -27.31
C LEU A 273 4.07 14.04 -26.72
N ARG A 274 3.34 15.07 -27.15
CA ARG A 274 3.50 16.44 -26.60
C ARG A 274 3.17 16.48 -25.11
N ILE A 275 2.07 15.85 -24.70
CA ILE A 275 1.71 15.75 -23.27
C ILE A 275 2.81 15.00 -22.51
N ALA A 276 3.31 13.89 -23.06
CA ALA A 276 4.41 13.16 -22.47
C ALA A 276 5.68 14.01 -22.31
N GLU A 277 6.01 14.86 -23.29
CA GLU A 277 7.12 15.81 -23.20
C GLU A 277 6.92 16.86 -22.12
N MET A 278 5.69 17.36 -21.95
CA MET A 278 5.33 18.36 -20.93
C MET A 278 5.37 17.83 -19.49
N CYS A 279 5.19 16.52 -19.30
CA CYS A 279 5.15 15.92 -17.96
C CYS A 279 6.54 15.71 -17.37
N ASP A 280 6.83 16.31 -16.23
CA ASP A 280 8.10 16.16 -15.49
C ASP A 280 7.83 16.01 -13.98
N VAL A 281 7.64 14.75 -13.57
CA VAL A 281 7.35 14.36 -12.19
C VAL A 281 8.44 13.39 -11.75
N ASP A 282 9.03 13.63 -10.59
CA ASP A 282 9.98 12.72 -9.95
C ASP A 282 9.44 12.33 -8.57
N LEU A 283 9.27 11.02 -8.38
CA LEU A 283 8.68 10.46 -7.16
C LEU A 283 9.72 9.80 -6.24
N GLU A 284 11.00 9.81 -6.61
CA GLU A 284 12.04 9.37 -5.68
C GLU A 284 12.34 10.49 -4.68
N ASP A 285 12.31 10.12 -3.40
CA ASP A 285 12.71 10.96 -2.29
C ASP A 285 13.53 10.11 -1.32
N ASP A 286 14.82 10.44 -1.17
CA ASP A 286 15.75 9.74 -0.31
C ASP A 286 15.90 10.41 1.07
N GLN A 287 15.14 11.48 1.33
CA GLN A 287 15.18 12.20 2.60
C GLN A 287 14.25 11.57 3.63
N TYR A 288 14.68 11.57 4.89
CA TYR A 288 13.84 11.13 6.00
C TYR A 288 12.96 12.27 6.50
N HIS A 289 11.66 12.00 6.59
CA HIS A 289 10.61 12.94 7.00
C HIS A 289 10.12 12.59 8.40
N LEU A 290 10.99 12.80 9.39
CA LEU A 290 10.72 12.50 10.79
C LEU A 290 9.96 13.66 11.44
N PRO A 291 8.89 13.38 12.22
CA PRO A 291 8.14 14.43 12.90
C PRO A 291 8.99 15.15 13.94
N ASP A 292 8.68 16.43 14.16
CA ASP A 292 9.29 17.18 15.25
C ASP A 292 8.73 16.72 16.61
N ILE A 293 9.58 16.78 17.63
CA ILE A 293 9.19 16.51 19.02
C ILE A 293 9.62 17.67 19.90
N GLU A 294 8.74 18.09 20.81
CA GLU A 294 9.06 19.13 21.77
C GLU A 294 10.25 18.73 22.63
N ILE A 295 11.28 19.58 22.66
CA ILE A 295 12.46 19.44 23.52
C ILE A 295 12.64 20.68 24.40
N PRO A 296 13.28 20.55 25.58
CA PRO A 296 13.51 21.69 26.47
C PRO A 296 14.30 22.82 25.80
N GLU A 297 14.00 24.07 26.18
CA GLU A 297 14.68 25.25 25.63
C GLU A 297 16.19 25.19 25.85
N GLY A 298 16.96 25.55 24.82
CA GLY A 298 18.42 25.49 24.84
C GLY A 298 19.02 24.14 24.44
N HIS A 299 18.20 23.12 24.18
CA HIS A 299 18.66 21.84 23.64
C HIS A 299 18.45 21.70 22.13
N THR A 300 19.32 20.90 21.51
CA THR A 300 19.08 20.20 20.25
C THR A 300 18.70 18.74 20.52
N TYR A 301 18.13 18.03 19.54
CA TYR A 301 17.83 16.60 19.65
C TYR A 301 19.03 15.77 20.15
N THR A 302 20.22 16.02 19.60
CA THR A 302 21.47 15.35 20.00
C THR A 302 21.82 15.62 21.47
N THR A 303 21.73 16.88 21.91
CA THR A 303 22.07 17.24 23.31
C THR A 303 21.04 16.72 24.30
N TYR A 304 19.76 16.70 23.92
CA TYR A 304 18.68 16.20 24.76
C TYR A 304 18.74 14.67 24.90
N LEU A 305 18.94 13.95 23.79
CA LEU A 305 19.14 12.50 23.81
C LEU A 305 20.32 12.10 24.71
N ARG A 306 21.43 12.84 24.63
CA ARG A 306 22.57 12.66 25.51
C ARG A 306 22.19 12.82 26.99
N GLN A 307 21.51 13.91 27.34
CA GLN A 307 21.09 14.16 28.72
C GLN A 307 20.20 13.03 29.24
N VAL A 308 19.16 12.65 28.51
CA VAL A 308 18.23 11.58 28.91
C VAL A 308 18.96 10.23 29.04
N THR A 309 19.96 9.98 28.19
CA THR A 309 20.80 8.78 28.29
C THR A 309 21.63 8.79 29.57
N GLU A 310 22.25 9.92 29.91
CA GLU A 310 23.09 10.05 31.11
C GLU A 310 22.26 9.90 32.40
N GLU A 311 21.09 10.55 32.47
CA GLU A 311 20.14 10.37 33.57
C GLU A 311 19.67 8.90 33.69
N GLY A 312 19.41 8.24 32.55
CA GLY A 312 19.08 6.83 32.49
C GLY A 312 20.19 5.91 32.99
N MET A 313 21.44 6.20 32.63
CA MET A 313 22.61 5.46 33.08
C MET A 313 22.80 5.57 34.59
N GLU A 314 22.68 6.77 35.16
CA GLU A 314 22.78 6.98 36.61
C GLU A 314 21.68 6.22 37.35
N ARG A 315 20.44 6.24 36.83
CA ARG A 315 19.30 5.52 37.40
C ARG A 315 19.47 4.00 37.38
N LEU A 316 19.99 3.44 36.29
CA LEU A 316 20.06 1.99 36.06
C LEU A 316 21.34 1.35 36.62
N TYR A 317 22.47 2.05 36.55
CA TYR A 317 23.79 1.52 36.92
C TYR A 317 24.39 2.14 38.19
N GLY A 318 23.84 3.23 38.72
CA GLY A 318 24.36 3.92 39.90
C GLY A 318 25.83 4.31 39.73
N GLU A 319 26.70 3.96 40.71
CA GLU A 319 28.13 4.25 40.61
C GLU A 319 28.83 3.55 39.43
N ARG A 320 28.29 2.42 38.95
CA ARG A 320 28.85 1.74 37.78
C ARG A 320 28.68 2.59 36.52
N ALA A 321 27.76 3.55 36.47
CA ALA A 321 27.61 4.46 35.33
C ALA A 321 28.91 5.21 34.96
N LYS A 322 29.81 5.42 35.94
CA LYS A 322 31.09 6.11 35.74
C LYS A 322 32.22 5.21 35.24
N THR A 323 31.99 3.90 35.04
CA THR A 323 33.04 3.01 34.53
C THR A 323 33.40 3.34 33.09
N THR A 324 34.67 3.12 32.75
CA THR A 324 35.20 3.35 31.40
C THR A 324 34.42 2.59 30.34
N GLU A 325 34.09 1.31 30.58
CA GLU A 325 33.33 0.47 29.66
C GLU A 325 31.97 1.08 29.26
N LEU A 326 31.21 1.58 30.24
CA LEU A 326 29.89 2.17 30.01
C LEU A 326 29.98 3.53 29.32
N GLN A 327 30.92 4.38 29.74
CA GLN A 327 31.12 5.69 29.13
C GLN A 327 31.59 5.57 27.68
N GLU A 328 32.53 4.67 27.38
CA GLU A 328 32.99 4.40 26.01
C GLU A 328 31.85 3.87 25.13
N ARG A 329 31.03 2.94 25.66
CA ARG A 329 29.85 2.43 24.94
C ARG A 329 28.85 3.54 24.65
N LYS A 330 28.54 4.40 25.63
CA LYS A 330 27.64 5.55 25.50
C LYS A 330 28.12 6.51 24.42
N GLU A 331 29.37 6.97 24.49
CA GLU A 331 29.91 7.93 23.51
C GLU A 331 29.94 7.36 22.10
N ARG A 332 30.27 6.07 21.97
CA ARG A 332 30.28 5.38 20.68
C ARG A 332 28.88 5.30 20.07
N GLU A 333 27.88 4.88 20.85
CA GLU A 333 26.50 4.79 20.35
C GLU A 333 25.92 6.16 20.00
N LEU A 334 26.02 7.14 20.91
CA LEU A 334 25.53 8.50 20.66
C LEU A 334 26.23 9.14 19.45
N GLY A 335 27.54 8.92 19.29
CA GLY A 335 28.29 9.42 18.13
C GLY A 335 27.82 8.82 16.81
N VAL A 336 27.47 7.52 16.78
CA VAL A 336 26.89 6.87 15.59
C VAL A 336 25.49 7.39 15.31
N ILE A 337 24.63 7.49 16.32
CA ILE A 337 23.24 7.96 16.18
C ILE A 337 23.21 9.39 15.61
N ALA A 338 24.02 10.29 16.19
CA ALA A 338 24.10 11.68 15.75
C ALA A 338 24.67 11.80 14.32
N LYS A 339 25.70 11.02 13.98
CA LYS A 339 26.27 11.00 12.62
C LYS A 339 25.27 10.54 11.57
N MET A 340 24.36 9.64 11.93
CA MET A 340 23.33 9.11 11.03
C MET A 340 22.04 9.96 11.03
N GLY A 341 21.92 10.94 11.93
CA GLY A 341 20.76 11.83 12.00
C GLY A 341 19.53 11.21 12.67
N PHE A 342 19.70 10.19 13.52
CA PHE A 342 18.59 9.46 14.15
C PHE A 342 18.30 9.88 15.60
N ASP A 343 18.81 11.03 16.04
CA ASP A 343 18.58 11.54 17.40
C ASP A 343 17.07 11.70 17.68
N VAL A 344 16.35 12.34 16.75
CA VAL A 344 14.90 12.58 16.87
C VAL A 344 14.12 11.26 16.88
N TYR A 345 14.53 10.26 16.10
CA TYR A 345 13.89 8.95 16.07
C TYR A 345 13.97 8.25 17.43
N PHE A 346 15.13 8.25 18.09
CA PHE A 346 15.27 7.68 19.44
C PHE A 346 14.38 8.43 20.45
N LEU A 347 14.27 9.75 20.34
CA LEU A 347 13.43 10.54 21.22
C LEU A 347 11.94 10.24 21.01
N ILE A 348 11.49 10.11 19.75
CA ILE A 348 10.12 9.72 19.40
C ILE A 348 9.77 8.36 20.02
N VAL A 349 10.62 7.35 19.81
CA VAL A 349 10.36 6.00 20.34
C VAL A 349 10.44 5.97 21.86
N ALA A 350 11.40 6.68 22.47
CA ALA A 350 11.49 6.80 23.92
C ALA A 350 10.25 7.46 24.51
N ASP A 351 9.70 8.48 23.86
CA ASP A 351 8.47 9.14 24.26
C ASP A 351 7.26 8.21 24.24
N LEU A 352 7.09 7.42 23.16
CA LEU A 352 6.05 6.39 23.10
C LEU A 352 6.17 5.38 24.25
N CYS A 353 7.38 4.88 24.51
CA CYS A 353 7.64 3.96 25.62
C CYS A 353 7.40 4.62 27.00
N ASN A 354 7.73 5.90 27.15
CA ASN A 354 7.49 6.66 28.38
C ASN A 354 5.99 6.88 28.63
N PHE A 355 5.23 7.19 27.59
CA PHE A 355 3.77 7.26 27.66
C PHE A 355 3.18 5.90 28.08
N ALA A 356 3.58 4.81 27.43
CA ALA A 356 3.15 3.45 27.79
C ALA A 356 3.42 3.15 29.26
N ARG A 357 4.63 3.48 29.76
CA ARG A 357 5.00 3.35 31.18
C ARG A 357 4.08 4.15 32.10
N SER A 358 3.78 5.41 31.75
CA SER A 358 2.94 6.30 32.56
C SER A 358 1.50 5.79 32.72
N ARG A 359 1.03 4.98 31.76
CA ARG A 359 -0.30 4.36 31.73
C ARG A 359 -0.30 2.90 32.17
N ASN A 360 0.84 2.36 32.61
CA ASN A 360 1.02 0.94 32.95
C ASN A 360 0.61 0.00 31.79
N ILE A 361 0.87 0.45 30.55
CA ILE A 361 0.81 -0.38 29.35
C ILE A 361 2.17 -1.06 29.25
N TRP A 362 2.19 -2.39 29.23
CA TRP A 362 3.43 -3.13 29.09
C TRP A 362 3.89 -3.05 27.64
N TRP A 363 5.19 -3.03 27.39
CA TRP A 363 5.73 -3.12 26.05
C TRP A 363 7.01 -3.95 26.05
N ASN A 364 7.37 -4.46 24.89
CA ASN A 364 8.67 -5.09 24.66
C ASN A 364 9.23 -4.64 23.31
N VAL A 365 10.56 -4.66 23.19
CA VAL A 365 11.26 -4.42 21.92
C VAL A 365 11.68 -5.76 21.35
N ARG A 366 11.42 -5.97 20.05
CA ARG A 366 11.92 -7.13 19.32
C ARG A 366 13.06 -6.75 18.38
N GLY A 367 13.79 -7.76 17.91
CA GLY A 367 14.86 -7.57 16.93
C GLY A 367 16.12 -6.94 17.53
N SER A 368 16.87 -6.21 16.70
CA SER A 368 18.19 -5.71 17.04
C SER A 368 18.17 -4.50 17.97
N GLY A 369 17.05 -3.79 18.10
CA GLY A 369 16.92 -2.60 18.96
C GLY A 369 17.32 -2.83 20.43
N ALA A 370 17.18 -4.05 20.94
CA ALA A 370 17.60 -4.43 22.29
C ALA A 370 19.13 -4.38 22.50
N GLY A 371 19.94 -4.29 21.43
CA GLY A 371 21.39 -4.23 21.51
C GLY A 371 21.98 -2.85 21.83
N SER A 372 21.15 -1.81 21.98
CA SER A 372 21.60 -0.44 22.25
C SER A 372 21.55 -0.08 23.73
N LEU A 373 22.67 0.41 24.25
CA LEU A 373 22.77 1.01 25.59
C LEU A 373 21.94 2.29 25.67
N VAL A 374 21.95 3.11 24.62
CA VAL A 374 21.13 4.34 24.53
C VAL A 374 19.65 3.97 24.65
N ALA A 375 19.17 2.98 23.90
CA ALA A 375 17.78 2.51 23.97
C ALA A 375 17.40 1.96 25.36
N TYR A 376 18.33 1.30 26.06
CA TYR A 376 18.12 0.83 27.43
C TYR A 376 17.99 1.99 28.42
N CYS A 377 18.87 3.00 28.32
CA CYS A 377 18.90 4.13 29.24
C CYS A 377 17.72 5.08 29.06
N THR A 378 17.30 5.32 27.81
CA THR A 378 16.09 6.10 27.49
C THR A 378 14.80 5.34 27.79
N GLY A 379 14.90 4.03 28.08
CA GLY A 379 13.77 3.19 28.47
C GLY A 379 12.94 2.69 27.30
N ILE A 380 13.51 2.64 26.09
CA ILE A 380 12.92 1.99 24.92
C ILE A 380 12.90 0.47 25.14
N THR A 381 14.04 -0.13 25.51
CA THR A 381 14.13 -1.55 25.88
C THR A 381 14.31 -1.73 27.39
N GLY A 382 13.80 -2.84 27.93
CA GLY A 382 14.02 -3.25 29.32
C GLY A 382 15.23 -4.15 29.54
N LEU A 383 15.98 -4.47 28.48
CA LEU A 383 17.06 -5.45 28.53
C LEU A 383 18.44 -4.80 28.50
N ASP A 384 19.28 -5.11 29.48
CA ASP A 384 20.66 -4.62 29.58
C ASP A 384 21.54 -5.28 28.49
N PRO A 385 22.02 -4.53 27.48
CA PRO A 385 22.78 -5.10 26.38
C PRO A 385 24.16 -5.61 26.81
N LEU A 386 24.77 -5.03 27.85
CA LEU A 386 26.09 -5.44 28.33
C LEU A 386 26.00 -6.74 29.14
N LYS A 387 24.98 -6.87 30.01
CA LYS A 387 24.73 -8.13 30.74
C LYS A 387 24.52 -9.31 29.77
N ASN A 388 23.84 -9.06 28.66
CA ASN A 388 23.45 -10.07 27.69
C ASN A 388 24.39 -10.20 26.47
N ASN A 389 25.54 -9.51 26.48
CA ASN A 389 26.52 -9.51 25.37
C ASN A 389 25.90 -9.14 24.00
N LEU A 390 24.96 -8.21 23.98
CA LEU A 390 24.32 -7.73 22.77
C LEU A 390 25.13 -6.64 22.06
N ILE A 391 25.13 -6.73 20.74
CA ILE A 391 26.00 -5.95 19.86
C ILE A 391 25.19 -4.80 19.23
N PHE A 392 25.59 -3.56 19.50
CA PHE A 392 24.97 -2.36 18.93
C PHE A 392 25.05 -2.31 17.40
N GLU A 393 26.17 -2.76 16.82
CA GLU A 393 26.43 -2.75 15.38
C GLU A 393 25.49 -3.66 14.58
N ARG A 394 24.83 -4.62 15.26
CA ARG A 394 23.76 -5.41 14.67
C ARG A 394 22.47 -4.60 14.51
N PHE A 395 22.30 -3.57 15.33
CA PHE A 395 21.19 -2.62 15.25
C PHE A 395 21.49 -1.50 14.26
N LEU A 396 22.55 -0.73 14.53
CA LEU A 396 22.98 0.38 13.68
C LEU A 396 24.39 0.11 13.17
N ASN A 397 24.49 -0.17 11.87
CA ASN A 397 25.77 -0.41 11.22
C ASN A 397 26.35 0.93 10.72
N PRO A 398 27.51 1.39 11.25
CA PRO A 398 28.11 2.65 10.82
C PRO A 398 28.51 2.70 9.34
N ALA A 399 28.65 1.55 8.68
CA ALA A 399 29.00 1.45 7.27
C ALA A 399 27.79 1.56 6.32
N ARG A 400 26.55 1.49 6.84
CA ARG A 400 25.32 1.58 6.05
C ARG A 400 24.31 2.46 6.75
N VAL A 401 24.03 3.63 6.16
CA VAL A 401 22.98 4.52 6.64
C VAL A 401 21.63 3.97 6.18
N THR A 402 20.94 3.29 7.08
CA THR A 402 19.56 2.84 6.94
C THR A 402 18.80 3.21 8.19
N MET A 403 17.53 3.60 8.04
CA MET A 403 16.67 3.88 9.17
C MET A 403 16.64 2.67 10.13
N PRO A 404 16.92 2.87 11.44
CA PRO A 404 16.71 1.83 12.43
C PRO A 404 15.23 1.52 12.60
N ASP A 405 14.94 0.28 13.00
CA ASP A 405 13.57 -0.19 13.21
C ASP A 405 13.39 -0.73 14.64
N PHE A 406 12.66 0.02 15.47
CA PHE A 406 12.16 -0.38 16.77
C PHE A 406 10.74 -0.91 16.62
N ASP A 407 10.66 -2.22 16.44
CA ASP A 407 9.40 -2.94 16.53
C ASP A 407 8.95 -3.04 18.00
N LEU A 408 7.82 -2.42 18.34
CA LEU A 408 7.28 -2.42 19.69
C LEU A 408 6.07 -3.35 19.80
N ASP A 409 6.17 -4.33 20.71
CA ASP A 409 5.06 -5.22 21.06
C ASP A 409 4.30 -4.64 22.25
N PHE A 410 2.98 -4.50 22.11
CA PHE A 410 2.06 -4.06 23.16
C PHE A 410 0.97 -5.13 23.39
N PRO A 411 0.30 -5.14 24.56
CA PRO A 411 -0.91 -5.92 24.75
C PRO A 411 -1.95 -5.61 23.66
N ASP A 412 -2.58 -6.65 23.11
CA ASP A 412 -3.62 -6.53 22.07
C ASP A 412 -4.73 -5.54 22.44
N ASP A 413 -5.09 -5.49 23.72
CA ASP A 413 -6.15 -4.66 24.29
C ASP A 413 -5.73 -3.20 24.54
N GLN A 414 -4.46 -2.84 24.34
CA GLN A 414 -3.90 -1.51 24.62
C GLN A 414 -3.24 -0.85 23.40
N ARG A 415 -3.06 -1.59 22.30
CA ARG A 415 -2.50 -1.09 21.05
C ARG A 415 -3.20 0.19 20.57
N GLU A 416 -4.52 0.22 20.64
CA GLU A 416 -5.31 1.36 20.21
C GLU A 416 -5.03 2.63 21.01
N GLU A 417 -4.76 2.53 22.33
CA GLU A 417 -4.41 3.68 23.16
C GLU A 417 -3.07 4.29 22.73
N MET A 418 -2.11 3.46 22.33
CA MET A 418 -0.82 3.93 21.81
C MET A 418 -0.94 4.66 20.48
N ILE A 419 -1.80 4.17 19.58
CA ILE A 419 -2.07 4.83 18.30
C ILE A 419 -2.76 6.18 18.55
N ARG A 420 -3.77 6.22 19.45
CA ARG A 420 -4.45 7.47 19.81
C ARG A 420 -3.50 8.50 20.41
N TYR A 421 -2.60 8.09 21.30
CA TYR A 421 -1.56 8.98 21.83
C TYR A 421 -0.69 9.57 20.71
N THR A 422 -0.33 8.75 19.73
CA THR A 422 0.46 9.20 18.57
C THR A 422 -0.31 10.23 17.74
N ILE A 423 -1.61 10.02 17.52
CA ILE A 423 -2.50 10.99 16.85
C ILE A 423 -2.60 12.28 17.66
N ASP A 424 -2.85 12.20 18.98
CA ASP A 424 -2.98 13.38 19.85
C ASP A 424 -1.69 14.20 19.90
N LYS A 425 -0.53 13.53 19.78
CA LYS A 425 0.79 14.16 19.83
C LYS A 425 1.20 14.82 18.52
N TYR A 426 0.99 14.17 17.38
CA TYR A 426 1.49 14.62 16.09
C TYR A 426 0.42 15.19 15.16
N GLY A 427 -0.87 15.01 15.46
CA GLY A 427 -1.99 15.48 14.62
C GLY A 427 -2.60 14.38 13.75
N ASP A 428 -3.91 14.48 13.54
CA ASP A 428 -4.69 13.50 12.74
C ASP A 428 -4.36 13.55 11.24
N ASP A 429 -3.83 14.68 10.76
CA ASP A 429 -3.40 14.90 9.39
C ASP A 429 -1.96 14.44 9.11
N GLN A 430 -1.17 14.16 10.17
CA GLN A 430 0.21 13.69 10.09
C GLN A 430 0.35 12.19 10.39
N VAL A 431 -0.71 11.55 10.90
CA VAL A 431 -0.71 10.14 11.33
C VAL A 431 -1.76 9.33 10.59
N ALA A 432 -1.33 8.25 9.92
CA ALA A 432 -2.26 7.35 9.22
C ALA A 432 -1.87 5.90 9.33
N GLN A 433 -2.87 5.03 9.40
CA GLN A 433 -2.67 3.60 9.14
C GLN A 433 -2.36 3.37 7.66
N ILE A 434 -1.83 2.19 7.35
CA ILE A 434 -1.31 1.87 6.02
C ILE A 434 -2.25 0.89 5.31
N VAL A 435 -2.42 1.04 3.99
CA VAL A 435 -3.16 0.05 3.19
C VAL A 435 -2.37 -1.25 3.07
N THR A 436 -3.11 -2.35 2.96
CA THR A 436 -2.59 -3.61 2.43
C THR A 436 -3.48 -4.08 1.30
N PHE A 437 -2.92 -4.71 0.27
CA PHE A 437 -3.73 -5.29 -0.80
C PHE A 437 -3.85 -6.80 -0.67
N GLY A 438 -5.08 -7.28 -0.55
CA GLY A 438 -5.38 -8.69 -0.66
C GLY A 438 -5.21 -9.14 -2.12
N ARG A 439 -4.08 -9.78 -2.44
CA ARG A 439 -3.83 -10.34 -3.78
C ARG A 439 -4.36 -11.76 -3.93
N MET A 440 -4.86 -12.09 -5.12
CA MET A 440 -5.36 -13.44 -5.41
C MET A 440 -4.22 -14.46 -5.42
N LYS A 441 -4.10 -15.24 -4.36
CA LYS A 441 -3.13 -16.37 -4.28
C LYS A 441 -3.59 -17.53 -5.15
N ALA A 442 -2.67 -18.36 -5.65
CA ALA A 442 -2.91 -19.54 -6.50
C ALA A 442 -4.21 -20.30 -6.19
N ARG A 443 -4.35 -20.81 -4.95
CA ARG A 443 -5.54 -21.58 -4.52
C ARG A 443 -6.83 -20.76 -4.55
N ALA A 444 -6.76 -19.47 -4.23
CA ALA A 444 -7.92 -18.58 -4.23
C ALA A 444 -8.34 -18.25 -5.67
N ALA A 445 -7.37 -17.99 -6.55
CA ALA A 445 -7.61 -17.78 -7.99
C ALA A 445 -8.32 -18.98 -8.62
N ILE A 446 -7.83 -20.20 -8.38
CA ILE A 446 -8.48 -21.44 -8.86
C ILE A 446 -9.91 -21.54 -8.36
N ARG A 447 -10.15 -21.25 -7.06
CA ARG A 447 -11.50 -21.32 -6.48
C ARG A 447 -12.46 -20.29 -7.04
N ASP A 448 -12.00 -19.06 -7.20
CA ASP A 448 -12.83 -17.96 -7.68
C ASP A 448 -13.16 -18.12 -9.18
N VAL A 449 -12.17 -18.47 -10.02
CA VAL A 449 -12.40 -18.79 -11.44
C VAL A 449 -13.32 -19.99 -11.58
N GLY A 450 -13.09 -21.07 -10.83
CA GLY A 450 -13.93 -22.26 -10.86
C GLY A 450 -15.39 -21.96 -10.50
N ARG A 451 -15.63 -21.04 -9.56
CA ARG A 451 -16.98 -20.57 -9.21
C ARG A 451 -17.61 -19.79 -10.37
N ALA A 452 -16.89 -18.85 -10.97
CA ALA A 452 -17.38 -18.05 -12.10
C ALA A 452 -17.64 -18.89 -13.37
N GLN A 453 -16.90 -19.98 -13.56
CA GLN A 453 -17.10 -20.95 -14.65
C GLN A 453 -18.22 -21.98 -14.37
N GLU A 454 -18.78 -21.97 -13.15
CA GLU A 454 -19.74 -22.98 -12.65
C GLU A 454 -19.19 -24.41 -12.64
N VAL A 455 -17.89 -24.57 -12.39
CA VAL A 455 -17.30 -25.89 -12.16
C VAL A 455 -17.75 -26.39 -10.78
N PRO A 456 -18.12 -27.68 -10.61
CA PRO A 456 -18.48 -28.21 -9.31
C PRO A 456 -17.40 -27.96 -8.25
N LEU A 457 -17.78 -27.36 -7.11
CA LEU A 457 -16.82 -26.89 -6.10
C LEU A 457 -15.90 -27.98 -5.55
N HIS A 458 -16.33 -29.23 -5.53
CA HIS A 458 -15.51 -30.36 -5.09
C HIS A 458 -14.36 -30.67 -6.06
N GLU A 459 -14.59 -30.52 -7.37
CA GLU A 459 -13.57 -30.66 -8.41
C GLU A 459 -12.58 -29.50 -8.31
N VAL A 460 -13.08 -28.27 -8.17
CA VAL A 460 -12.25 -27.07 -8.00
C VAL A 460 -11.35 -27.18 -6.77
N ASP A 461 -11.90 -27.65 -5.64
CA ASP A 461 -11.12 -27.84 -4.41
C ASP A 461 -10.09 -28.97 -4.53
N ARG A 462 -10.39 -30.03 -5.31
CA ARG A 462 -9.40 -31.07 -5.65
C ARG A 462 -8.20 -30.46 -6.37
N ILE A 463 -8.44 -29.66 -7.42
CA ILE A 463 -7.38 -29.00 -8.18
C ILE A 463 -6.61 -28.01 -7.29
N ALA A 464 -7.30 -27.17 -6.52
CA ALA A 464 -6.66 -26.19 -5.64
C ALA A 464 -5.76 -26.85 -4.57
N LYS A 465 -6.11 -28.03 -4.06
CA LYS A 465 -5.32 -28.77 -3.07
C LYS A 465 -3.99 -29.30 -3.62
N LEU A 466 -3.86 -29.47 -4.94
CA LEU A 466 -2.61 -29.89 -5.59
C LEU A 466 -1.50 -28.81 -5.52
N ILE A 467 -1.87 -27.54 -5.30
CA ILE A 467 -0.92 -26.45 -5.04
C ILE A 467 -0.48 -26.51 -3.57
N PRO A 468 0.81 -26.64 -3.23
CA PRO A 468 1.26 -26.62 -1.83
C PRO A 468 0.89 -25.30 -1.11
N ALA A 469 0.49 -25.40 0.16
CA ALA A 469 0.25 -24.23 1.01
C ALA A 469 1.27 -24.21 2.15
N ILE A 470 2.34 -23.43 1.95
CA ILE A 470 3.45 -23.33 2.90
C ILE A 470 3.39 -21.94 3.56
N PRO A 471 3.27 -21.86 4.89
CA PRO A 471 3.33 -20.58 5.59
C PRO A 471 4.61 -19.80 5.24
N GLY A 472 4.47 -18.52 4.89
CA GLY A 472 5.60 -17.65 4.54
C GLY A 472 6.22 -17.90 3.17
N LYS A 473 5.86 -18.97 2.45
CA LYS A 473 6.39 -19.29 1.12
C LYS A 473 5.24 -19.43 0.12
N PRO A 474 4.81 -18.34 -0.52
CA PRO A 474 3.75 -18.39 -1.53
C PRO A 474 4.22 -19.21 -2.74
N VAL A 475 3.40 -20.18 -3.15
CA VAL A 475 3.65 -21.02 -4.33
C VAL A 475 2.70 -20.56 -5.44
N THR A 476 3.24 -20.30 -6.63
CA THR A 476 2.43 -19.91 -7.79
C THR A 476 1.91 -21.13 -8.55
N ILE A 477 0.87 -20.96 -9.36
CA ILE A 477 0.37 -22.03 -10.25
C ILE A 477 1.49 -22.45 -11.22
N LYS A 478 2.24 -21.48 -11.75
CA LYS A 478 3.34 -21.71 -12.69
C LYS A 478 4.46 -22.56 -12.06
N ASP A 479 4.79 -22.32 -10.80
CA ASP A 479 5.82 -23.10 -10.08
C ASP A 479 5.46 -24.59 -10.00
N VAL A 480 4.17 -24.89 -9.79
CA VAL A 480 3.69 -26.28 -9.69
C VAL A 480 3.65 -26.97 -11.06
N MET A 481 3.49 -26.20 -12.14
CA MET A 481 3.45 -26.72 -13.51
C MET A 481 4.83 -26.84 -14.18
N THR A 482 5.87 -26.22 -13.61
CA THR A 482 7.22 -26.17 -14.22
C THR A 482 8.06 -27.37 -13.80
N GLU A 483 8.42 -28.21 -14.77
CA GLU A 483 9.28 -29.38 -14.53
C GLU A 483 10.64 -28.95 -13.94
N GLY A 484 11.09 -29.66 -12.89
CA GLY A 484 12.32 -29.35 -12.17
C GLY A 484 12.19 -28.28 -11.08
N HIS A 485 11.03 -27.64 -10.92
CA HIS A 485 10.76 -26.77 -9.78
C HIS A 485 10.54 -27.59 -8.49
N GLU A 486 10.88 -27.06 -7.32
CA GLU A 486 10.75 -27.76 -6.03
C GLU A 486 9.29 -28.14 -5.67
N PHE A 487 8.32 -27.46 -6.29
CA PHE A 487 6.88 -27.65 -6.08
C PHE A 487 6.19 -28.33 -7.25
N TYR A 488 6.95 -28.86 -8.20
CA TYR A 488 6.42 -29.52 -9.38
C TYR A 488 5.46 -30.65 -9.01
N ASN A 489 4.25 -30.64 -9.59
CA ASN A 489 3.26 -31.69 -9.39
C ASN A 489 2.86 -32.31 -10.73
N PRO A 490 3.31 -33.54 -11.05
CA PRO A 490 3.01 -34.19 -12.32
C PRO A 490 1.52 -34.49 -12.50
N GLU A 491 0.76 -34.70 -11.41
CA GLU A 491 -0.68 -34.94 -11.48
C GLU A 491 -1.43 -33.72 -12.03
N LEU A 492 -1.08 -32.51 -11.57
CA LEU A 492 -1.69 -31.28 -12.05
C LEU A 492 -1.41 -31.05 -13.54
N VAL A 493 -0.18 -31.33 -13.98
CA VAL A 493 0.23 -31.20 -15.39
C VAL A 493 -0.50 -32.22 -16.27
N ASP A 494 -0.67 -33.45 -15.79
CA ASP A 494 -1.42 -34.49 -16.49
C ASP A 494 -2.90 -34.11 -16.64
N LEU A 495 -3.53 -33.59 -15.58
CA LEU A 495 -4.91 -33.10 -15.62
C LEU A 495 -5.05 -31.91 -16.58
N TYR A 496 -4.12 -30.95 -16.53
CA TYR A 496 -4.07 -29.81 -17.42
C TYR A 496 -3.97 -30.20 -18.91
N LYS A 497 -3.31 -31.31 -19.24
CA LYS A 497 -3.19 -31.83 -20.62
C LYS A 497 -4.38 -32.67 -21.07
N LYS A 498 -5.02 -33.41 -20.15
CA LYS A 498 -6.07 -34.39 -20.47
C LYS A 498 -7.47 -33.78 -20.43
N GLU A 499 -7.72 -32.83 -19.54
CA GLU A 499 -9.05 -32.31 -19.25
C GLU A 499 -9.17 -30.84 -19.66
N SER A 500 -9.95 -30.56 -20.71
CA SER A 500 -10.09 -29.22 -21.29
C SER A 500 -10.63 -28.18 -20.30
N TRP A 501 -11.51 -28.58 -19.39
CA TRP A 501 -12.02 -27.69 -18.35
C TRP A 501 -10.95 -27.32 -17.32
N VAL A 502 -9.98 -28.22 -17.04
CA VAL A 502 -8.84 -27.92 -16.17
C VAL A 502 -7.87 -26.98 -16.87
N THR A 503 -7.63 -27.17 -18.18
CA THR A 503 -6.83 -26.24 -18.99
C THR A 503 -7.40 -24.82 -18.89
N SER A 504 -8.69 -24.68 -19.18
CA SER A 504 -9.40 -23.40 -19.10
C SER A 504 -9.32 -22.79 -17.69
N LEU A 505 -9.60 -23.59 -16.66
CA LEU A 505 -9.54 -23.15 -15.26
C LEU A 505 -8.16 -22.59 -14.89
N LEU A 506 -7.09 -23.32 -15.21
CA LEU A 506 -5.72 -22.92 -14.84
C LEU A 506 -5.22 -21.73 -15.66
N ASP A 507 -5.55 -21.63 -16.95
CA ASP A 507 -5.14 -20.52 -17.81
C ASP A 507 -5.68 -19.19 -17.28
N TYR A 508 -6.99 -19.12 -16.98
CA TYR A 508 -7.57 -17.94 -16.34
C TYR A 508 -7.00 -17.71 -14.94
N SER A 509 -6.84 -18.77 -14.14
CA SER A 509 -6.32 -18.63 -12.77
C SER A 509 -4.89 -18.07 -12.76
N MET A 510 -4.04 -18.44 -13.72
CA MET A 510 -2.68 -17.89 -13.85
C MET A 510 -2.68 -16.41 -14.23
N LYS A 511 -3.67 -15.94 -15.00
CA LYS A 511 -3.81 -14.52 -15.37
C LYS A 511 -4.32 -13.67 -14.21
N LEU A 512 -5.22 -14.21 -13.39
CA LEU A 512 -5.79 -13.54 -12.22
C LEU A 512 -4.89 -13.67 -10.97
N GLU A 513 -3.95 -14.63 -10.94
CA GLU A 513 -3.01 -14.78 -9.85
C GLU A 513 -2.14 -13.53 -9.67
N GLY A 514 -2.08 -13.04 -8.43
CA GLY A 514 -1.34 -11.85 -8.05
C GLY A 514 -2.12 -10.54 -8.17
N VAL A 515 -3.25 -10.52 -8.88
CA VAL A 515 -4.07 -9.32 -9.06
C VAL A 515 -4.62 -8.83 -7.72
N ALA A 516 -4.59 -7.51 -7.49
CA ALA A 516 -5.18 -6.88 -6.32
C ALA A 516 -6.71 -7.07 -6.30
N ARG A 517 -7.25 -7.62 -5.21
CA ARG A 517 -8.69 -7.93 -5.09
C ARG A 517 -9.45 -6.93 -4.24
N HIS A 518 -8.89 -6.57 -3.10
CA HIS A 518 -9.49 -5.63 -2.16
C HIS A 518 -8.38 -4.93 -1.37
N SER A 519 -8.67 -3.73 -0.88
CA SER A 519 -7.84 -3.07 0.14
C SER A 519 -8.21 -3.56 1.53
N GLY A 520 -7.24 -3.55 2.42
CA GLY A 520 -7.36 -3.80 3.86
C GLY A 520 -6.44 -2.85 4.62
N ILE A 521 -6.39 -2.98 5.95
CA ILE A 521 -5.53 -2.17 6.81
C ILE A 521 -4.36 -3.03 7.30
N HIS A 522 -3.16 -2.46 7.30
CA HIS A 522 -2.00 -3.09 7.91
C HIS A 522 -2.24 -3.33 9.41
N ALA A 523 -1.90 -4.53 9.88
CA ALA A 523 -2.30 -4.98 11.22
C ALA A 523 -1.55 -4.26 12.37
N ALA A 524 -0.36 -3.74 12.12
CA ALA A 524 0.54 -3.21 13.15
C ALA A 524 0.97 -1.76 12.87
N ALA A 525 1.73 -1.56 11.79
CA ALA A 525 2.32 -0.28 11.40
C ALA A 525 1.32 0.87 11.19
N VAL A 526 1.76 2.05 11.65
CA VAL A 526 1.22 3.38 11.41
C VAL A 526 2.35 4.24 10.86
N ILE A 527 2.04 5.16 9.95
CA ILE A 527 3.00 6.18 9.50
C ILE A 527 2.79 7.48 10.25
N VAL A 528 3.89 8.13 10.57
CA VAL A 528 3.93 9.49 11.11
C VAL A 528 4.82 10.35 10.21
N ALA A 529 4.41 11.57 9.89
CA ALA A 529 5.14 12.48 9.01
C ALA A 529 5.43 13.82 9.69
N ASP A 530 6.42 14.55 9.17
CA ASP A 530 6.77 15.92 9.60
C ASP A 530 5.77 17.00 9.15
N ARG A 531 4.88 16.65 8.21
CA ARG A 531 3.83 17.53 7.64
C ARG A 531 2.55 16.75 7.40
N GLU A 532 1.52 17.45 6.91
CA GLU A 532 0.31 16.83 6.39
C GLU A 532 0.64 15.70 5.41
N LEU A 533 0.09 14.50 5.65
CA LEU A 533 0.40 13.30 4.89
C LEU A 533 0.05 13.42 3.41
N THR A 534 -0.94 14.24 3.06
CA THR A 534 -1.33 14.51 1.65
C THR A 534 -0.21 15.17 0.85
N HIS A 535 0.84 15.68 1.50
CA HIS A 535 2.06 16.15 0.84
C HIS A 535 2.86 15.01 0.20
N TYR A 536 2.81 13.81 0.79
CA TYR A 536 3.66 12.67 0.44
C TYR A 536 2.88 11.52 -0.19
N ALA A 537 1.66 11.27 0.28
CA ALA A 537 0.87 10.12 -0.13
C ALA A 537 -0.62 10.46 -0.24
N PRO A 538 -1.36 9.81 -1.16
CA PRO A 538 -2.80 9.95 -1.20
C PRO A 538 -3.41 9.19 -0.02
N LEU A 539 -4.48 9.74 0.55
CA LEU A 539 -5.20 9.17 1.68
C LEU A 539 -6.54 8.60 1.23
N MET A 540 -7.09 7.69 2.01
CA MET A 540 -8.44 7.18 1.83
C MET A 540 -9.17 7.10 3.16
N LYS A 541 -10.50 7.01 3.06
CA LYS A 541 -11.37 6.94 4.23
C LYS A 541 -11.04 5.76 5.12
N PRO A 542 -11.26 5.88 6.43
CA PRO A 542 -11.07 4.78 7.34
C PRO A 542 -12.06 3.66 7.02
N SER A 543 -11.61 2.41 7.16
CA SER A 543 -12.48 1.24 7.09
C SER A 543 -12.79 0.72 8.50
N LYS A 544 -13.75 -0.22 8.61
CA LYS A 544 -14.18 -0.75 9.92
C LYS A 544 -12.98 -1.34 10.67
N GLY A 545 -12.69 -0.80 11.86
CA GLY A 545 -11.54 -1.19 12.68
C GLY A 545 -10.30 -0.30 12.51
N SER A 546 -10.37 0.78 11.73
CA SER A 546 -9.34 1.81 11.73
C SER A 546 -9.42 2.64 13.02
N VAL A 547 -8.26 3.00 13.55
CA VAL A 547 -8.11 3.91 14.70
C VAL A 547 -7.86 5.34 14.22
N THR A 548 -7.10 5.50 13.14
CA THR A 548 -6.78 6.81 12.54
C THR A 548 -7.96 7.34 11.72
N GLY A 549 -8.05 8.68 11.58
CA GLY A 549 -9.02 9.33 10.72
C GLY A 549 -8.84 9.01 9.23
N THR A 550 -7.64 8.55 8.84
CA THR A 550 -7.28 8.29 7.44
C THR A 550 -6.41 7.03 7.29
N ILE A 551 -6.34 6.49 6.07
CA ILE A 551 -5.43 5.40 5.68
C ILE A 551 -4.60 5.86 4.46
N ALA A 552 -3.28 5.68 4.50
CA ALA A 552 -2.42 5.94 3.33
C ALA A 552 -2.68 4.91 2.21
N GLN A 553 -2.77 5.38 0.98
CA GLN A 553 -3.08 4.57 -0.21
C GLN A 553 -1.87 3.78 -0.75
N PHE A 554 -0.66 4.02 -0.24
CA PHE A 554 0.54 3.26 -0.61
C PHE A 554 0.82 2.16 0.43
N GLU A 555 1.32 1.00 -0.01
CA GLU A 555 1.75 -0.05 0.92
C GLU A 555 3.01 0.35 1.70
N PHE A 556 3.21 -0.28 2.85
CA PHE A 556 4.32 0.02 3.76
C PHE A 556 5.70 0.15 3.08
N PRO A 557 6.15 -0.81 2.24
CA PRO A 557 7.48 -0.71 1.64
C PRO A 557 7.67 0.55 0.78
N ILE A 558 6.59 1.08 0.21
CA ILE A 558 6.63 2.31 -0.57
C ILE A 558 6.75 3.52 0.35
N LEU A 559 5.94 3.61 1.41
CA LEU A 559 5.97 4.72 2.37
C LEU A 559 7.34 4.82 3.07
N GLU A 560 7.93 3.69 3.47
CA GLU A 560 9.29 3.65 4.03
C GLU A 560 10.35 4.12 3.02
N SER A 561 10.20 3.70 1.75
CA SER A 561 11.17 4.04 0.70
C SER A 561 11.17 5.51 0.30
N ILE A 562 10.10 6.25 0.60
CA ILE A 562 10.03 7.72 0.43
C ILE A 562 10.30 8.44 1.75
N GLY A 563 10.88 7.74 2.73
CA GLY A 563 11.45 8.32 3.94
C GLY A 563 10.47 8.63 5.08
N LEU A 564 9.22 8.17 4.99
CA LEU A 564 8.24 8.36 6.06
C LEU A 564 8.53 7.44 7.26
N LEU A 565 8.29 7.94 8.47
CA LEU A 565 8.51 7.19 9.69
C LEU A 565 7.44 6.12 9.88
N LYS A 566 7.85 4.85 9.91
CA LYS A 566 7.04 3.74 10.39
C LYS A 566 7.16 3.62 11.91
N VAL A 567 6.01 3.56 12.58
CA VAL A 567 5.92 3.09 13.97
C VAL A 567 5.07 1.83 14.03
N ASP A 568 5.68 0.75 14.49
CA ASP A 568 5.05 -0.56 14.57
C ASP A 568 4.41 -0.75 15.94
N PHE A 569 3.07 -0.69 15.98
CA PHE A 569 2.28 -1.02 17.17
C PHE A 569 1.79 -2.46 17.05
N LEU A 570 2.61 -3.44 17.41
CA LEU A 570 2.21 -4.84 17.33
C LEU A 570 1.36 -5.21 18.53
N GLY A 571 0.23 -5.89 18.27
CA GLY A 571 -0.50 -6.58 19.32
C GLY A 571 0.14 -7.93 19.60
N LEU A 572 0.51 -8.18 20.86
CA LEU A 572 0.99 -9.47 21.34
C LEU A 572 0.09 -9.99 22.46
N SER A 573 -0.72 -11.00 22.13
CA SER A 573 -1.63 -11.67 23.07
C SER A 573 -0.95 -12.19 24.34
N THR A 574 0.32 -12.60 24.25
CA THR A 574 1.11 -13.03 25.41
C THR A 574 1.23 -11.93 26.46
N LEU A 575 1.43 -10.67 26.06
CA LEU A 575 1.49 -9.55 27.00
C LEU A 575 0.13 -9.32 27.66
N SER A 576 -0.97 -9.46 26.92
CA SER A 576 -2.33 -9.36 27.47
C SER A 576 -2.59 -10.45 28.51
N VAL A 577 -2.22 -11.70 28.21
CA VAL A 577 -2.37 -12.84 29.13
C VAL A 577 -1.52 -12.63 30.40
N MET A 578 -0.26 -12.19 30.26
CA MET A 578 0.60 -11.94 31.41
C MET A 578 0.07 -10.80 32.31
N ARG A 579 -0.47 -9.73 31.72
CA ARG A 579 -1.11 -8.63 32.47
C ARG A 579 -2.32 -9.12 33.24
N GLU A 580 -3.18 -9.90 32.60
CA GLU A 580 -4.38 -10.43 33.25
C GLU A 580 -4.03 -11.43 34.36
N ALA A 581 -3.02 -12.28 34.15
CA ALA A 581 -2.48 -13.14 35.20
C ALA A 581 -1.95 -12.32 36.40
N GLY A 582 -1.18 -11.26 36.16
CA GLY A 582 -0.71 -10.35 37.20
C GLY A 582 -1.85 -9.68 37.97
N ARG A 583 -2.91 -9.24 37.28
CA ARG A 583 -4.11 -8.67 37.88
C ARG A 583 -4.81 -9.64 38.82
N LEU A 584 -5.05 -10.88 38.36
CA LEU A 584 -5.70 -11.94 39.13
C LEU A 584 -4.88 -12.38 40.34
N ILE A 585 -3.55 -12.47 40.20
CA ILE A 585 -2.65 -12.79 41.32
C ILE A 585 -2.71 -11.70 42.38
N LYS A 586 -2.72 -10.42 41.98
CA LYS A 586 -2.86 -9.30 42.92
C LYS A 586 -4.18 -9.33 43.65
N GLU A 587 -5.28 -9.59 42.95
CA GLU A 587 -6.63 -9.68 43.52
C GLU A 587 -6.75 -10.82 44.55
N ARG A 588 -6.17 -11.99 44.24
CA ARG A 588 -6.31 -13.19 45.08
C ARG A 588 -5.27 -13.30 46.20
N HIS A 589 -4.05 -12.85 45.94
CA HIS A 589 -2.90 -13.10 46.81
C HIS A 589 -2.24 -11.80 47.33
N GLY A 590 -2.65 -10.63 46.86
CA GLY A 590 -2.04 -9.34 47.24
C GLY A 590 -0.64 -9.11 46.67
N ILE A 591 -0.13 -10.03 45.85
CA ILE A 591 1.21 -9.95 45.25
C ILE A 591 1.13 -9.20 43.92
N THR A 592 1.97 -8.20 43.72
CA THR A 592 1.98 -7.39 42.49
C THR A 592 3.15 -7.78 41.58
N TYR A 593 2.83 -8.36 40.43
CA TYR A 593 3.77 -8.60 39.35
C TYR A 593 3.63 -7.55 38.24
N THR A 594 4.78 -7.17 37.70
CA THR A 594 5.00 -6.19 36.63
C THR A 594 6.07 -6.74 35.70
N LEU A 595 6.18 -6.21 34.48
CA LEU A 595 7.23 -6.63 33.57
C LEU A 595 8.66 -6.48 34.15
N ALA A 596 8.86 -5.53 35.08
CA ALA A 596 10.16 -5.26 35.68
C ALA A 596 10.53 -6.14 36.89
N ASN A 597 9.56 -6.84 37.50
CA ASN A 597 9.80 -7.60 38.74
C ASN A 597 9.41 -9.08 38.67
N ILE A 598 9.00 -9.58 37.51
CA ILE A 598 8.79 -11.02 37.31
C ILE A 598 10.17 -11.70 37.34
N PRO A 599 10.39 -12.68 38.24
CA PRO A 599 11.69 -13.36 38.34
C PRO A 599 11.92 -14.25 37.12
N PHE A 600 13.10 -14.12 36.51
CA PHE A 600 13.56 -14.95 35.38
C PHE A 600 14.92 -15.62 35.62
N GLU A 601 15.55 -15.32 36.77
CA GLU A 601 16.77 -15.96 37.29
C GLU A 601 16.61 -16.21 38.81
N GLY A 602 17.42 -17.12 39.36
CA GLY A 602 17.46 -17.41 40.80
C GLY A 602 16.43 -18.43 41.28
N ASP A 603 16.40 -18.66 42.60
CA ASP A 603 15.66 -19.78 43.21
C ASP A 603 14.14 -19.72 42.96
N GLU A 604 13.58 -18.51 42.79
CA GLU A 604 12.15 -18.30 42.50
C GLU A 604 11.72 -18.87 41.15
N THR A 605 12.66 -19.17 40.25
CA THR A 605 12.39 -19.69 38.91
C THR A 605 12.44 -21.20 38.79
N ILE A 606 12.86 -21.91 39.84
CA ILE A 606 13.07 -23.36 39.82
C ILE A 606 11.80 -24.11 39.39
N GLU A 607 10.63 -23.70 39.89
CA GLU A 607 9.36 -24.34 39.53
C GLU A 607 8.96 -24.05 38.07
N ALA A 608 9.27 -22.86 37.54
CA ALA A 608 9.04 -22.55 36.13
C ALA A 608 9.91 -23.42 35.20
N PHE A 609 11.18 -23.64 35.57
CA PHE A 609 12.08 -24.52 34.82
C PHE A 609 11.68 -26.01 34.91
N LYS A 610 11.14 -26.45 36.05
CA LYS A 610 10.53 -27.78 36.17
C LYS A 610 9.33 -27.95 35.24
N LEU A 611 8.45 -26.93 35.17
CA LEU A 611 7.32 -26.93 34.23
C LEU A 611 7.82 -27.04 32.77
N LEU A 612 8.80 -26.23 32.37
CA LEU A 612 9.40 -26.31 31.03
C LEU A 612 9.99 -27.70 30.76
N SER A 613 10.72 -28.26 31.72
CA SER A 613 11.33 -29.59 31.62
C SER A 613 10.31 -30.73 31.56
N SER A 614 9.10 -30.54 32.08
CA SER A 614 8.02 -31.55 32.03
C SER A 614 7.40 -31.69 30.63
N GLY A 615 7.52 -30.66 29.78
CA GLY A 615 6.83 -30.59 28.49
C GLY A 615 5.35 -30.20 28.58
N GLU A 616 4.80 -29.97 29.78
CA GLU A 616 3.43 -29.48 30.02
C GLU A 616 3.29 -27.96 29.76
N VAL A 617 3.83 -27.50 28.63
CA VAL A 617 3.99 -26.09 28.27
C VAL A 617 2.83 -25.56 27.41
N SER A 618 1.63 -26.10 27.60
CA SER A 618 0.44 -25.61 26.88
C SER A 618 0.14 -24.17 27.30
N GLY A 619 0.02 -23.26 26.34
CA GLY A 619 -0.16 -21.83 26.61
C GLY A 619 1.12 -21.08 27.04
N VAL A 620 2.30 -21.70 26.95
CA VAL A 620 3.59 -21.03 27.20
C VAL A 620 4.18 -20.58 25.86
N PHE A 621 4.33 -19.27 25.71
CA PHE A 621 4.75 -18.62 24.46
C PHE A 621 6.04 -19.21 23.87
N GLN A 622 6.06 -19.35 22.53
CA GLN A 622 7.15 -19.89 21.69
C GLN A 622 7.52 -21.37 21.87
N VAL A 623 7.04 -22.06 22.91
CA VAL A 623 7.49 -23.44 23.21
C VAL A 623 6.43 -24.53 23.06
N GLU A 624 5.28 -24.20 22.48
CA GLU A 624 4.13 -25.11 22.43
C GLU A 624 4.21 -26.20 21.35
N SER A 625 5.06 -26.06 20.33
CA SER A 625 5.10 -27.02 19.22
C SER A 625 5.57 -28.40 19.68
N ALA A 626 5.02 -29.46 19.08
CA ALA A 626 5.30 -30.83 19.52
C ALA A 626 6.81 -31.17 19.53
N GLY A 627 7.56 -30.69 18.53
CA GLY A 627 9.00 -30.90 18.49
C GLY A 627 9.75 -30.03 19.51
N MET A 628 9.31 -28.79 19.76
CA MET A 628 9.90 -27.96 20.81
C MET A 628 9.68 -28.55 22.21
N ARG A 629 8.48 -29.05 22.50
CA ARG A 629 8.18 -29.77 23.76
C ARG A 629 9.16 -30.91 24.00
N ARG A 630 9.43 -31.71 22.97
CA ARG A 630 10.40 -32.82 23.04
C ARG A 630 11.80 -32.32 23.38
N VAL A 631 12.27 -31.27 22.71
CA VAL A 631 13.59 -30.67 22.97
C VAL A 631 13.68 -30.20 24.42
N LEU A 632 12.65 -29.53 24.96
CA LEU A 632 12.64 -29.08 26.34
C LEU A 632 12.70 -30.24 27.35
N THR A 633 11.95 -31.31 27.11
CA THR A 633 11.95 -32.49 28.00
C THR A 633 13.28 -33.23 27.99
N GLU A 634 13.97 -33.28 26.85
CA GLU A 634 15.29 -33.90 26.71
C GLU A 634 16.40 -33.00 27.28
N MET A 635 16.36 -31.69 27.01
CA MET A 635 17.37 -30.72 27.44
C MET A 635 17.29 -30.39 28.93
N ARG A 636 16.08 -30.36 29.50
CA ARG A 636 15.80 -29.98 30.90
C ARG A 636 16.42 -28.62 31.28
N PRO A 637 15.89 -27.50 30.72
CA PRO A 637 16.40 -26.16 31.02
C PRO A 637 16.36 -25.85 32.52
N HIS A 638 17.39 -25.17 33.02
CA HIS A 638 17.48 -24.68 34.40
C HIS A 638 18.11 -23.29 34.50
N LEU A 639 18.40 -22.67 33.34
CA LEU A 639 18.96 -21.33 33.20
C LEU A 639 18.20 -20.62 32.07
N PHE A 640 18.11 -19.30 32.15
CA PHE A 640 17.42 -18.49 31.14
C PHE A 640 18.09 -18.60 29.77
N GLU A 641 19.41 -18.69 29.74
CA GLU A 641 20.24 -18.86 28.54
C GLU A 641 19.90 -20.14 27.78
N HIS A 642 19.41 -21.19 28.47
CA HIS A 642 18.97 -22.41 27.81
C HIS A 642 17.73 -22.16 26.95
N ILE A 643 16.80 -21.34 27.41
CA ILE A 643 15.60 -20.95 26.65
C ILE A 643 16.02 -20.16 25.40
N ILE A 644 16.92 -19.18 25.57
CA ILE A 644 17.47 -18.38 24.46
C ILE A 644 18.11 -19.31 23.41
N ALA A 645 18.95 -20.24 23.85
CA ALA A 645 19.63 -21.18 22.96
C ALA A 645 18.64 -22.11 22.24
N THR A 646 17.65 -22.67 22.95
CA THR A 646 16.66 -23.56 22.35
C THR A 646 15.86 -22.87 21.25
N ILE A 647 15.31 -21.69 21.53
CA ILE A 647 14.52 -20.91 20.56
C ILE A 647 15.37 -20.50 19.37
N SER A 648 16.66 -20.19 19.60
CA SER A 648 17.57 -19.77 18.53
C SER A 648 17.98 -20.92 17.60
N LEU A 649 18.17 -22.12 18.16
CA LEU A 649 18.65 -23.30 17.43
C LEU A 649 17.52 -24.11 16.77
N TYR A 650 16.30 -24.05 17.30
CA TYR A 650 15.14 -24.76 16.78
C TYR A 650 14.38 -23.89 15.78
N ARG A 651 14.66 -24.05 14.48
CA ARG A 651 14.06 -23.28 13.37
C ARG A 651 13.45 -24.17 12.30
#